data_AF-A0A7S3T3N0-F1
#
_entry.id   AF-A0A7S3T3N0-F1
#
_cell.length_a   1.000
_cell.length_b   1.000
_cell.length_c   1.000
_cell.angle_alpha   90.00
_cell.angle_beta   90.00
_cell.angle_gamma   90.00
#
_symmetry.space_group_name_H-M   'P 1'
#
loop_
_entity.id
_entity.type
_entity.pdbx_description
1 polymer ?
#
loop_
_entity_poly.entity_id
_entity_poly.type
_entity_poly.pdbx_seq_one_letter_code
_entity_poly.pdbx_strand_id
1 'polypeptide(L)'
;PGAPPRRELAAQRTDIASTDMRGGLHRLLSRASSARAVLALHAAHEPLAPVHLATCWSRLGRATGSELAHLRRGGGKRLEPLRRATHQSLRRLDAKGVATLAHALGRLRLCGGSETTQPWSELWEGLEEAALRCAARQTFTPQGLSNTAWSHAKAGRRAPALFDALAREAERQADGFNSRDHAITAWAFASAAHAAPSLFDAIAARAGAAPLLGQCSEQSLSNLAWAFATAGHEAPELLDAIARAARQRLSEFTPQGLATVSWAFAKSAHLAWRGAVPPASAQGGRAQGGDAPSAGPPPLRAALCAELLVEGRAAALNPAELAITLWAFATAGHTGGEPYRCLGEALMPRLFPPRGLEGQAISNAAWALATARHENPRLFSALAQAAAANIDRLGALDLSNLAWAFAWSSQVPVAEHPAFYSRLGPASLVRLSDFDGGSLSNLAWALAVASPSPDVLDAVAAAALSERLAEVHGSTALNVGQLCQVHQYHLWLEERGDVAEALPEALREQARDSFLGMAQLAPSSRMQRLVARELRAVGGVRSVEEEVVVAQGYTVDLLVQHADFGPLAVEVDGPHHFTSEGAPSGATRLKRRQLRALGWTVLSVPHSEWARRPEPARAEWLRQLLASAAPGPPAPPPAPPAACGAASEASALRAVAAAFAQVDGYGVARDAKRRQRESGVYLEGIQYGEVDPSAFAKALGWVSPADGERFVDLGSGTGKAVLTAAALHRFSCATGVELLEPLHAAAQRARAALPPEALRAAEVRLLCGDAFKHPWAEEGGVVFCTLTCLTDEAIAALERGCERLPRGARLIVTTRELKCHCLRLLRREKLPYGKGSLLFLAYERV
;
A
#
# COMPACT_ATOMS: atom_id res chain seq x y z
N PRO A 1 -22.11 31.14 46.33
CA PRO A 1 -21.10 31.97 47.02
C PRO A 1 -20.01 32.46 46.05
N GLY A 2 -19.98 33.78 45.79
CA GLY A 2 -18.83 34.47 45.18
C GLY A 2 -18.85 34.70 43.68
N ALA A 3 -19.88 35.37 43.13
CA ALA A 3 -19.76 36.04 41.83
C ALA A 3 -19.19 37.46 42.03
N PRO A 4 -18.22 37.93 41.21
CA PRO A 4 -17.75 39.31 41.30
C PRO A 4 -18.80 40.26 40.69
N PRO A 5 -18.91 41.51 41.20
CA PRO A 5 -20.03 42.39 40.87
C PRO A 5 -19.89 43.04 39.49
N ARG A 6 -21.01 43.09 38.76
CA ARG A 6 -21.21 43.72 37.43
C ARG A 6 -20.98 45.25 37.36
N ARG A 7 -20.26 45.87 38.31
CA ARG A 7 -20.14 47.34 38.41
C ARG A 7 -18.88 47.95 37.79
N GLU A 8 -17.87 47.19 37.39
CA GLU A 8 -16.67 47.74 36.73
C GLU A 8 -16.79 47.95 35.21
N LEU A 9 -17.82 47.40 34.55
CA LEU A 9 -18.04 47.57 33.10
C LEU A 9 -18.85 48.83 32.73
N ALA A 10 -19.43 49.53 33.72
CA ALA A 10 -20.21 50.74 33.50
C ALA A 10 -19.41 52.04 33.71
N ALA A 11 -18.34 52.01 34.49
CA ALA A 11 -17.53 53.21 34.80
C ALA A 11 -16.50 53.57 33.72
N GLN A 12 -16.24 52.70 32.74
CA GLN A 12 -15.41 53.03 31.56
C GLN A 12 -16.22 53.57 30.38
N ARG A 13 -17.55 53.71 30.53
CA ARG A 13 -18.46 54.11 29.44
C ARG A 13 -18.66 55.61 29.30
N THR A 14 -18.09 56.44 30.18
CA THR A 14 -18.39 57.88 30.25
C THR A 14 -17.22 58.82 30.00
N ASP A 15 -16.08 58.34 29.47
CA ASP A 15 -14.94 59.23 29.16
C ASP A 15 -14.28 59.00 27.79
N ILE A 16 -14.97 58.32 26.86
CA ILE A 16 -14.47 58.05 25.49
C ILE A 16 -15.34 58.77 24.45
N ALA A 17 -15.79 59.99 24.76
CA ALA A 17 -16.62 60.79 23.85
C ALA A 17 -15.89 62.02 23.27
N SER A 18 -14.60 62.25 23.57
CA SER A 18 -13.95 63.51 23.16
C SER A 18 -12.44 63.45 22.87
N THR A 19 -11.92 62.33 22.36
CA THR A 19 -10.55 62.34 21.80
C THR A 19 -10.49 61.64 20.45
N ASP A 20 -10.60 62.42 19.37
CA ASP A 20 -9.88 62.10 18.16
C ASP A 20 -8.38 62.23 18.46
N MET A 21 -7.74 61.09 18.65
CA MET A 21 -6.29 60.96 18.53
C MET A 21 -6.08 59.67 17.76
N ARG A 22 -5.63 59.74 16.51
CA ARG A 22 -5.27 58.58 15.66
C ARG A 22 -4.45 57.49 16.38
N GLY A 23 -3.79 57.81 17.50
CA GLY A 23 -3.07 56.85 18.36
C GLY A 23 -3.87 56.17 19.49
N GLY A 24 -5.04 56.68 19.90
CA GLY A 24 -5.83 56.12 21.01
C GLY A 24 -6.45 54.75 20.65
N LEU A 25 -7.31 54.73 19.65
CA LEU A 25 -7.95 53.51 19.15
C LEU A 25 -6.92 52.51 18.59
N HIS A 26 -5.90 52.99 17.86
CA HIS A 26 -4.83 52.14 17.37
C HIS A 26 -4.07 51.43 18.51
N ARG A 27 -3.80 52.12 19.63
CA ARG A 27 -3.18 51.51 20.83
C ARG A 27 -4.12 50.51 21.51
N LEU A 28 -5.41 50.82 21.62
CA LEU A 28 -6.42 49.90 22.19
C LEU A 28 -6.50 48.60 21.38
N LEU A 29 -6.62 48.71 20.05
CA LEU A 29 -6.63 47.55 19.15
C LEU A 29 -5.31 46.77 19.24
N SER A 30 -4.16 47.44 19.22
CA SER A 30 -2.85 46.79 19.28
C SER A 30 -2.60 46.04 20.59
N ARG A 31 -3.20 46.48 21.70
CA ARG A 31 -3.10 45.87 23.04
C ARG A 31 -4.19 44.85 23.34
N ALA A 32 -5.21 44.73 22.49
CA ALA A 32 -6.33 43.81 22.72
C ALA A 32 -5.84 42.36 22.84
N SER A 33 -6.01 41.76 24.03
CA SER A 33 -5.43 40.46 24.39
C SER A 33 -6.23 39.26 23.90
N SER A 34 -7.43 39.47 23.34
CA SER A 34 -8.28 38.39 22.82
C SER A 34 -9.02 38.81 21.55
N ALA A 35 -9.39 37.83 20.74
CA ALA A 35 -10.25 37.99 19.57
C ALA A 35 -11.60 38.63 19.95
N ARG A 36 -12.15 38.28 21.12
CA ARG A 36 -13.39 38.89 21.61
C ARG A 36 -13.23 40.39 21.86
N ALA A 37 -12.11 40.83 22.44
CA ALA A 37 -11.83 42.24 22.65
C ALA A 37 -11.66 42.99 21.32
N VAL A 38 -10.98 42.39 20.35
CA VAL A 38 -10.83 42.97 19.00
C VAL A 38 -12.18 43.17 18.32
N LEU A 39 -13.04 42.15 18.34
CA LEU A 39 -14.37 42.24 17.71
C LEU A 39 -15.31 43.22 18.43
N ALA A 40 -15.21 43.33 19.76
CA ALA A 40 -15.95 44.32 20.52
C ALA A 40 -15.49 45.76 20.20
N LEU A 41 -14.18 45.99 20.10
CA LEU A 41 -13.63 47.29 19.71
C LEU A 41 -14.03 47.68 18.29
N HIS A 42 -14.02 46.72 17.36
CA HIS A 42 -14.54 46.92 16.00
C HIS A 42 -16.01 47.35 16.02
N ALA A 43 -16.87 46.60 16.70
CA ALA A 43 -18.30 46.89 16.77
C ALA A 43 -18.62 48.24 17.45
N ALA A 44 -17.78 48.68 18.39
CA ALA A 44 -17.97 49.93 19.11
C ALA A 44 -17.51 51.19 18.35
N HIS A 45 -16.69 51.04 17.31
CA HIS A 45 -16.04 52.17 16.61
C HIS A 45 -16.20 52.09 15.08
N GLU A 46 -17.22 51.38 14.58
CA GLU A 46 -17.52 51.31 13.14
C GLU A 46 -18.13 52.66 12.65
N PRO A 47 -17.70 53.22 11.50
CA PRO A 47 -16.74 52.70 10.53
C PRO A 47 -15.26 52.93 10.92
N LEU A 48 -14.43 51.90 10.75
CA LEU A 48 -12.99 51.98 10.99
C LEU A 48 -12.21 52.39 9.74
N ALA A 49 -11.16 53.19 9.94
CA ALA A 49 -10.16 53.46 8.90
C ALA A 49 -9.42 52.17 8.47
N PRO A 50 -8.89 52.10 7.22
CA PRO A 50 -8.21 50.90 6.71
C PRO A 50 -7.06 50.39 7.58
N VAL A 51 -6.28 51.30 8.18
CA VAL A 51 -5.18 50.96 9.10
C VAL A 51 -5.67 50.26 10.38
N HIS A 52 -6.85 50.64 10.89
CA HIS A 52 -7.45 50.01 12.06
C HIS A 52 -8.02 48.63 11.71
N LEU A 53 -8.64 48.48 10.54
CA LEU A 53 -9.08 47.17 10.03
C LEU A 53 -7.90 46.20 9.88
N ALA A 54 -6.78 46.65 9.29
CA ALA A 54 -5.56 45.85 9.20
C ALA A 54 -5.02 45.47 10.60
N THR A 55 -5.10 46.38 11.57
CA THR A 55 -4.71 46.11 12.96
C THR A 55 -5.61 45.04 13.60
N CYS A 56 -6.93 45.10 13.39
CA CYS A 56 -7.86 44.06 13.84
C CYS A 56 -7.46 42.69 13.29
N TRP A 57 -7.24 42.59 11.98
CA TRP A 57 -6.81 41.35 11.34
C TRP A 57 -5.47 40.85 11.84
N SER A 58 -4.48 41.73 12.01
CA SER A 58 -3.17 41.37 12.58
C SER A 58 -3.30 40.73 13.96
N ARG A 59 -4.18 41.25 14.83
CA ARG A 59 -4.43 40.67 16.16
C ARG A 59 -5.15 39.34 16.06
N LEU A 60 -6.18 39.24 15.23
CA LEU A 60 -6.93 37.98 15.04
C LEU A 60 -6.06 36.87 14.44
N GLY A 61 -5.12 37.20 13.55
CA GLY A 61 -4.16 36.26 12.97
C GLY A 61 -3.19 35.62 13.96
N ARG A 62 -3.10 36.17 15.19
CA ARG A 62 -2.30 35.61 16.30
C ARG A 62 -3.06 34.59 17.14
N ALA A 63 -4.36 34.42 16.91
CA ALA A 63 -5.16 33.44 17.64
C ALA A 63 -4.61 32.01 17.44
N THR A 64 -4.59 31.23 18.51
CA THR A 64 -4.17 29.82 18.51
C THR A 64 -5.17 28.96 19.29
N GLY A 65 -5.06 27.63 19.14
CA GLY A 65 -5.85 26.67 19.92
C GLY A 65 -7.36 26.89 19.86
N SER A 66 -7.99 26.98 21.04
CA SER A 66 -9.44 27.13 21.19
C SER A 66 -9.98 28.45 20.63
N GLU A 67 -9.20 29.54 20.69
CA GLU A 67 -9.59 30.84 20.15
C GLU A 67 -9.66 30.80 18.61
N LEU A 68 -8.67 30.17 17.97
CA LEU A 68 -8.68 29.95 16.53
C LEU A 68 -9.87 29.08 16.10
N ALA A 69 -10.13 27.98 16.83
CA ALA A 69 -11.29 27.13 16.57
C ALA A 69 -12.62 27.88 16.75
N HIS A 70 -12.68 28.79 17.73
CA HIS A 70 -13.84 29.65 17.95
C HIS A 70 -14.09 30.62 16.80
N LEU A 71 -13.03 31.25 16.28
CA LEU A 71 -13.10 32.15 15.14
C LEU A 71 -13.54 31.44 13.85
N ARG A 72 -13.07 30.21 13.62
CA ARG A 72 -13.39 29.42 12.42
C ARG A 72 -14.77 28.76 12.44
N ARG A 73 -15.39 28.66 13.62
CA ARG A 73 -16.67 27.96 13.79
C ARG A 73 -17.76 28.55 12.87
N GLY A 74 -18.51 27.68 12.19
CA GLY A 74 -19.57 28.08 11.28
C GLY A 74 -19.05 28.87 10.07
N GLY A 75 -17.89 28.49 9.53
CA GLY A 75 -17.29 29.13 8.35
C GLY A 75 -16.82 30.56 8.61
N GLY A 76 -16.49 30.93 9.85
CA GLY A 76 -16.06 32.28 10.17
C GLY A 76 -17.19 33.30 10.34
N LYS A 77 -18.46 32.88 10.46
CA LYS A 77 -19.64 33.77 10.57
C LYS A 77 -19.50 34.92 11.58
N ARG A 78 -18.73 34.73 12.66
CA ARG A 78 -18.47 35.76 13.69
C ARG A 78 -17.64 36.94 13.18
N LEU A 79 -16.86 36.71 12.13
CA LEU A 79 -16.01 37.71 11.49
C LEU A 79 -16.74 38.44 10.36
N GLU A 80 -17.99 38.11 10.06
CA GLU A 80 -18.74 38.67 8.94
C GLU A 80 -18.86 40.21 8.96
N PRO A 81 -19.14 40.88 10.10
CA PRO A 81 -19.14 42.34 10.14
C PRO A 81 -17.78 42.94 9.79
N LEU A 82 -16.70 42.37 10.35
CA LEU A 82 -15.34 42.82 10.07
C LEU A 82 -14.95 42.53 8.61
N ARG A 83 -15.34 41.38 8.05
CA ARG A 83 -15.15 41.01 6.64
C ARG A 83 -15.79 42.05 5.73
N ARG A 84 -17.05 42.40 5.98
CA ARG A 84 -17.80 43.39 5.19
C ARG A 84 -17.16 44.77 5.21
N ALA A 85 -16.82 45.27 6.40
CA ALA A 85 -16.14 46.56 6.56
C ALA A 85 -14.77 46.57 5.86
N THR A 86 -14.05 45.44 5.93
CA THR A 86 -12.77 45.24 5.24
C THR A 86 -12.94 45.25 3.72
N HIS A 87 -13.92 44.51 3.19
CA HIS A 87 -14.21 44.43 1.76
C HIS A 87 -14.44 45.82 1.15
N GLN A 88 -15.24 46.65 1.82
CA GLN A 88 -15.52 48.04 1.41
C GLN A 88 -14.26 48.94 1.43
N SER A 89 -13.25 48.57 2.23
CA SER A 89 -12.02 49.35 2.43
C SER A 89 -10.82 48.85 1.63
N LEU A 90 -10.91 47.72 0.93
CA LEU A 90 -9.79 47.09 0.19
C LEU A 90 -9.12 48.05 -0.80
N ARG A 91 -9.89 48.91 -1.46
CA ARG A 91 -9.37 49.91 -2.41
C ARG A 91 -8.45 50.96 -1.78
N ARG A 92 -8.55 51.15 -0.47
CA ARG A 92 -7.79 52.15 0.29
C ARG A 92 -6.64 51.54 1.10
N LEU A 93 -6.45 50.21 1.06
CA LEU A 93 -5.31 49.57 1.71
C LEU A 93 -4.01 49.89 0.95
N ASP A 94 -2.98 50.22 1.71
CA ASP A 94 -1.60 50.28 1.24
C ASP A 94 -0.98 48.87 1.21
N ALA A 95 0.24 48.74 0.68
CA ALA A 95 0.95 47.46 0.58
C ALA A 95 1.12 46.77 1.94
N LYS A 96 1.35 47.54 3.01
CA LYS A 96 1.44 47.02 4.38
C LYS A 96 0.10 46.47 4.87
N GLY A 97 -0.99 47.18 4.62
CA GLY A 97 -2.35 46.75 4.93
C GLY A 97 -2.75 45.49 4.17
N VAL A 98 -2.43 45.42 2.88
CA VAL A 98 -2.63 44.24 2.03
C VAL A 98 -1.88 43.03 2.59
N ALA A 99 -0.57 43.16 2.85
CA ALA A 99 0.23 42.06 3.37
C ALA A 99 -0.24 41.59 4.76
N THR A 100 -0.63 42.53 5.62
CA THR A 100 -1.14 42.24 6.97
C THR A 100 -2.47 41.48 6.92
N LEU A 101 -3.39 41.92 6.05
CA LEU A 101 -4.67 41.26 5.85
C LEU A 101 -4.48 39.86 5.26
N ALA A 102 -3.68 39.73 4.19
CA ALA A 102 -3.35 38.46 3.57
C ALA A 102 -2.79 37.46 4.60
N HIS A 103 -1.79 37.90 5.38
CA HIS A 103 -1.17 37.08 6.42
C HIS A 103 -2.17 36.60 7.47
N ALA A 104 -3.05 37.48 7.93
CA ALA A 104 -4.09 37.12 8.90
C ALA A 104 -5.09 36.10 8.32
N LEU A 105 -5.57 36.31 7.10
CA LEU A 105 -6.51 35.39 6.44
C LEU A 105 -5.89 34.01 6.21
N GLY A 106 -4.64 33.96 5.73
CA GLY A 106 -3.88 32.72 5.55
C GLY A 106 -3.68 31.97 6.86
N ARG A 107 -3.35 32.67 7.95
CA ARG A 107 -3.21 32.09 9.31
C ARG A 107 -4.53 31.54 9.85
N LEU A 108 -5.64 32.26 9.63
CA LEU A 108 -6.96 31.86 10.07
C LEU A 108 -7.55 30.70 9.23
N ARG A 109 -6.93 30.38 8.09
CA ARG A 109 -7.41 29.38 7.11
C ARG A 109 -8.86 29.63 6.72
N LEU A 110 -9.20 30.91 6.50
CA LEU A 110 -10.49 31.33 5.95
C LEU A 110 -10.38 31.28 4.43
N CYS A 111 -10.48 30.06 3.90
CA CYS A 111 -10.44 29.78 2.48
C CYS A 111 -11.89 29.68 1.97
N GLY A 112 -12.18 30.30 0.83
CA GLY A 112 -13.45 30.09 0.14
C GLY A 112 -13.49 28.74 -0.59
N GLY A 113 -14.67 28.13 -0.74
CA GLY A 113 -14.83 26.84 -1.44
C GLY A 113 -16.15 26.09 -1.26
N SER A 114 -17.07 26.59 -0.44
CA SER A 114 -18.43 26.08 -0.23
C SER A 114 -19.42 27.26 -0.15
N GLU A 115 -20.73 27.04 -0.28
CA GLU A 115 -21.74 28.11 -0.13
C GLU A 115 -21.58 28.90 1.18
N THR A 116 -21.24 28.22 2.26
CA THR A 116 -20.99 28.84 3.58
C THR A 116 -19.69 29.64 3.68
N THR A 117 -18.80 29.53 2.70
CA THR A 117 -17.49 30.22 2.68
C THR A 117 -17.30 31.15 1.47
N GLN A 118 -18.28 31.23 0.56
CA GLN A 118 -18.29 32.14 -0.60
C GLN A 118 -17.97 33.60 -0.25
N PRO A 119 -18.46 34.19 0.86
CA PRO A 119 -18.12 35.59 1.19
C PRO A 119 -16.62 35.81 1.42
N TRP A 120 -15.86 34.76 1.78
CA TRP A 120 -14.41 34.84 1.89
C TRP A 120 -13.73 34.85 0.53
N SER A 121 -14.29 34.18 -0.48
CA SER A 121 -13.78 34.24 -1.86
C SER A 121 -13.79 35.67 -2.39
N GLU A 122 -14.89 36.41 -2.19
CA GLU A 122 -15.01 37.82 -2.59
C GLU A 122 -13.95 38.70 -1.91
N LEU A 123 -13.72 38.48 -0.61
CA LEU A 123 -12.68 39.22 0.12
C LEU A 123 -11.28 38.93 -0.43
N TRP A 124 -10.99 37.67 -0.78
CA TRP A 124 -9.73 37.30 -1.41
C TRP A 124 -9.58 37.89 -2.82
N GLU A 125 -10.62 37.89 -3.65
CA GLU A 125 -10.59 38.51 -4.99
C GLU A 125 -10.31 40.00 -4.91
N GLY A 126 -11.02 40.73 -4.04
CA GLY A 126 -10.74 42.15 -3.82
C GLY A 126 -9.36 42.42 -3.21
N LEU A 127 -8.83 41.48 -2.42
CA LEU A 127 -7.48 41.56 -1.87
C LEU A 127 -6.42 41.31 -2.94
N GLU A 128 -6.66 40.38 -3.85
CA GLU A 128 -5.83 40.12 -5.03
C GLU A 128 -5.74 41.36 -5.93
N GLU A 129 -6.88 42.02 -6.21
CA GLU A 129 -6.89 43.31 -6.92
C GLU A 129 -6.09 44.40 -6.19
N ALA A 130 -6.20 44.46 -4.85
CA ALA A 130 -5.44 45.42 -4.06
C ALA A 130 -3.93 45.13 -4.08
N ALA A 131 -3.55 43.87 -4.01
CA ALA A 131 -2.18 43.42 -4.12
C ALA A 131 -1.60 43.72 -5.51
N LEU A 132 -2.35 43.45 -6.58
CA LEU A 132 -1.97 43.79 -7.95
C LEU A 132 -1.70 45.29 -8.13
N ARG A 133 -2.56 46.17 -7.58
CA ARG A 133 -2.33 47.62 -7.61
C ARG A 133 -1.08 48.02 -6.84
N CYS A 134 -0.83 47.42 -5.68
CA CYS A 134 0.37 47.70 -4.89
C CYS A 134 1.64 47.24 -5.61
N ALA A 135 1.60 46.08 -6.27
CA ALA A 135 2.71 45.54 -7.05
C ALA A 135 3.00 46.36 -8.32
N ALA A 136 1.95 46.76 -9.04
CA ALA A 136 2.08 47.66 -10.20
C ALA A 136 2.72 49.01 -9.82
N ARG A 137 2.49 49.49 -8.59
CA ARG A 137 3.09 50.71 -8.04
C ARG A 137 4.44 50.47 -7.36
N GLN A 138 4.91 49.23 -7.29
CA GLN A 138 6.18 48.83 -6.65
C GLN A 138 6.29 49.29 -5.20
N THR A 139 5.19 49.14 -4.44
CA THR A 139 5.07 49.65 -3.07
C THR A 139 5.29 48.58 -2.00
N PHE A 140 5.51 47.32 -2.39
CA PHE A 140 5.78 46.27 -1.41
C PHE A 140 7.19 46.39 -0.85
N THR A 141 7.32 46.17 0.45
CA THR A 141 8.60 45.79 1.06
C THR A 141 8.89 44.32 0.78
N PRO A 142 10.16 43.87 0.83
CA PRO A 142 10.53 42.45 0.71
C PRO A 142 9.67 41.52 1.58
N GLN A 143 9.53 41.87 2.87
CA GLN A 143 8.69 41.15 3.82
C GLN A 143 7.19 41.20 3.47
N GLY A 144 6.70 42.33 2.96
CA GLY A 144 5.32 42.49 2.54
C GLY A 144 4.98 41.60 1.34
N LEU A 145 5.90 41.53 0.38
CA LEU A 145 5.81 40.68 -0.80
C LEU A 145 5.83 39.20 -0.40
N SER A 146 6.85 38.78 0.36
CA SER A 146 7.04 37.39 0.78
C SER A 146 5.83 36.87 1.57
N ASN A 147 5.29 37.67 2.50
CA ASN A 147 4.08 37.33 3.23
C ASN A 147 2.83 37.27 2.36
N THR A 148 2.69 38.17 1.38
CA THR A 148 1.53 38.17 0.47
C THR A 148 1.52 36.91 -0.39
N ALA A 149 2.66 36.56 -1.00
CA ALA A 149 2.80 35.32 -1.76
C ALA A 149 2.55 34.09 -0.89
N TRP A 150 3.19 34.01 0.29
CA TRP A 150 3.02 32.90 1.23
C TRP A 150 1.56 32.69 1.64
N SER A 151 0.82 33.78 1.88
CA SER A 151 -0.56 33.71 2.34
C SER A 151 -1.50 33.16 1.28
N HIS A 152 -1.33 33.57 0.01
CA HIS A 152 -2.11 33.04 -1.11
C HIS A 152 -1.79 31.57 -1.35
N ALA A 153 -0.50 31.20 -1.34
CA ALA A 153 -0.08 29.80 -1.43
C ALA A 153 -0.67 28.95 -0.29
N LYS A 154 -0.58 29.43 0.96
CA LYS A 154 -1.10 28.71 2.14
C LYS A 154 -2.61 28.58 2.14
N ALA A 155 -3.31 29.55 1.54
CA ALA A 155 -4.76 29.53 1.36
C ALA A 155 -5.21 28.66 0.17
N GLY A 156 -4.28 28.16 -0.66
CA GLY A 156 -4.60 27.41 -1.88
C GLY A 156 -5.14 28.28 -3.01
N ARG A 157 -4.90 29.59 -2.97
CA ARG A 157 -5.32 30.55 -4.00
C ARG A 157 -4.30 30.56 -5.14
N ARG A 158 -4.71 30.14 -6.34
CA ARG A 158 -3.81 30.12 -7.52
C ARG A 158 -3.37 31.51 -7.95
N ALA A 159 -4.31 32.46 -8.05
CA ALA A 159 -4.08 33.89 -8.37
C ALA A 159 -2.91 34.17 -9.36
N PRO A 160 -2.90 33.57 -10.57
CA PRO A 160 -1.71 33.55 -11.44
C PRO A 160 -1.22 34.95 -11.81
N ALA A 161 -2.13 35.88 -12.14
CA ALA A 161 -1.76 37.26 -12.46
C ALA A 161 -1.08 37.99 -11.29
N LEU A 162 -1.50 37.70 -10.05
CA LEU A 162 -0.85 38.24 -8.87
C LEU A 162 0.54 37.63 -8.68
N PHE A 163 0.67 36.31 -8.79
CA PHE A 163 1.98 35.66 -8.68
C PHE A 163 2.96 36.15 -9.76
N ASP A 164 2.51 36.41 -10.99
CA ASP A 164 3.33 37.02 -12.04
C ASP A 164 3.80 38.44 -11.66
N ALA A 165 2.90 39.25 -11.09
CA ALA A 165 3.25 40.60 -10.65
C ALA A 165 4.24 40.58 -9.46
N LEU A 166 4.00 39.72 -8.47
CA LEU A 166 4.88 39.54 -7.32
C LEU A 166 6.22 38.96 -7.75
N ALA A 167 6.27 38.07 -8.75
CA ALA A 167 7.53 37.52 -9.26
C ALA A 167 8.43 38.61 -9.83
N ARG A 168 7.87 39.45 -10.72
CA ARG A 168 8.61 40.58 -11.33
C ARG A 168 9.10 41.57 -10.27
N GLU A 169 8.30 41.87 -9.26
CA GLU A 169 8.72 42.79 -8.19
C GLU A 169 9.78 42.15 -7.27
N ALA A 170 9.64 40.87 -6.93
CA ALA A 170 10.61 40.13 -6.12
C ALA A 170 11.95 39.98 -6.82
N GLU A 171 11.95 39.73 -8.14
CA GLU A 171 13.15 39.66 -8.96
C GLU A 171 13.94 40.98 -8.91
N ARG A 172 13.26 42.13 -9.08
CA ARG A 172 13.91 43.44 -8.99
C ARG A 172 14.43 43.77 -7.59
N GLN A 173 13.72 43.33 -6.56
CA GLN A 173 14.06 43.62 -5.16
C GLN A 173 14.94 42.54 -4.52
N ALA A 174 15.40 41.53 -5.27
CA ALA A 174 16.10 40.37 -4.72
C ALA A 174 17.29 40.74 -3.81
N ASP A 175 18.00 41.84 -4.10
CA ASP A 175 19.14 42.31 -3.30
C ASP A 175 18.75 42.90 -1.93
N GLY A 176 17.49 43.32 -1.78
CA GLY A 176 16.93 43.82 -0.52
C GLY A 176 16.34 42.72 0.37
N PHE A 177 16.32 41.47 -0.10
CA PHE A 177 15.74 40.35 0.65
C PHE A 177 16.77 39.84 1.67
N ASN A 178 16.30 39.56 2.89
CA ASN A 178 17.09 38.75 3.81
C ASN A 178 16.91 37.25 3.50
N SER A 179 17.67 36.39 4.18
CA SER A 179 17.60 34.93 4.05
C SER A 179 16.19 34.36 4.20
N ARG A 180 15.41 34.89 5.14
CA ARG A 180 14.04 34.46 5.39
C ARG A 180 13.10 34.87 4.25
N ASP A 181 13.25 36.07 3.71
CA ASP A 181 12.40 36.56 2.61
C ASP A 181 12.62 35.75 1.33
N HIS A 182 13.87 35.40 1.00
CA HIS A 182 14.16 34.49 -0.11
C HIS A 182 13.53 33.11 0.11
N ALA A 183 13.71 32.53 1.29
CA ALA A 183 13.19 31.20 1.61
C ALA A 183 11.66 31.14 1.57
N ILE A 184 10.97 32.13 2.16
CA ILE A 184 9.50 32.20 2.18
C ILE A 184 8.94 32.43 0.78
N THR A 185 9.59 33.29 -0.01
CA THR A 185 9.16 33.57 -1.39
C THR A 185 9.31 32.32 -2.25
N ALA A 186 10.48 31.68 -2.27
CA ALA A 186 10.68 30.43 -3.00
C ALA A 186 9.68 29.35 -2.58
N TRP A 187 9.45 29.20 -1.26
CA TRP A 187 8.45 28.26 -0.74
C TRP A 187 7.04 28.59 -1.24
N ALA A 188 6.64 29.86 -1.24
CA ALA A 188 5.32 30.27 -1.66
C ALA A 188 5.06 29.95 -3.13
N PHE A 189 6.00 30.26 -4.02
CA PHE A 189 5.90 29.97 -5.45
C PHE A 189 5.87 28.46 -5.73
N ALA A 190 6.76 27.71 -5.08
CA ALA A 190 6.79 26.24 -5.20
C ALA A 190 5.49 25.60 -4.67
N SER A 191 5.01 26.04 -3.50
CA SER A 191 3.78 25.51 -2.89
C SER A 191 2.51 25.89 -3.65
N ALA A 192 2.52 27.02 -4.37
CA ALA A 192 1.43 27.43 -5.26
C ALA A 192 1.47 26.72 -6.62
N ALA A 193 2.53 25.95 -6.91
CA ALA A 193 2.81 25.37 -8.22
C ALA A 193 2.81 26.45 -9.35
N HIS A 194 3.31 27.65 -9.04
CA HIS A 194 3.44 28.74 -10.01
C HIS A 194 4.88 28.82 -10.53
N ALA A 195 5.06 28.58 -11.83
CA ALA A 195 6.38 28.62 -12.45
C ALA A 195 6.90 30.07 -12.52
N ALA A 196 8.09 30.32 -11.97
CA ALA A 196 8.76 31.61 -12.05
C ALA A 196 10.29 31.44 -12.20
N PRO A 197 10.79 30.90 -13.33
CA PRO A 197 12.20 30.54 -13.49
C PRO A 197 13.17 31.71 -13.21
N SER A 198 12.91 32.90 -13.75
CA SER A 198 13.76 34.09 -13.53
C SER A 198 13.87 34.50 -12.06
N LEU A 199 12.76 34.36 -11.30
CA LEU A 199 12.78 34.60 -9.86
C LEU A 199 13.61 33.55 -9.13
N PHE A 200 13.49 32.28 -9.50
CA PHE A 200 14.29 31.20 -8.90
C PHE A 200 15.78 31.37 -9.21
N ASP A 201 16.15 31.82 -10.41
CA ASP A 201 17.53 32.15 -10.77
C ASP A 201 18.06 33.31 -9.95
N ALA A 202 17.27 34.39 -9.80
CA ALA A 202 17.63 35.53 -8.96
C ALA A 202 17.80 35.13 -7.48
N ILE A 203 16.89 34.30 -6.96
CA ILE A 203 17.00 33.75 -5.60
C ILE A 203 18.24 32.86 -5.49
N ALA A 204 18.53 31.97 -6.44
CA ALA A 204 19.70 31.10 -6.39
C ALA A 204 21.01 31.90 -6.38
N ALA A 205 21.13 32.92 -7.23
CA ALA A 205 22.29 33.79 -7.29
C ALA A 205 22.54 34.56 -5.98
N ARG A 206 21.48 35.02 -5.30
CA ARG A 206 21.61 35.86 -4.08
C ARG A 206 21.57 35.06 -2.78
N ALA A 207 20.65 34.12 -2.67
CA ALA A 207 20.59 33.19 -1.54
C ALA A 207 21.76 32.22 -1.51
N GLY A 208 22.40 31.93 -2.66
CA GLY A 208 23.62 31.12 -2.73
C GLY A 208 24.90 31.83 -2.25
N ALA A 209 24.86 33.15 -2.05
CA ALA A 209 26.01 33.91 -1.62
C ALA A 209 26.42 33.54 -0.17
N ALA A 210 27.70 33.25 0.03
CA ALA A 210 28.24 32.74 1.30
C ALA A 210 27.87 33.58 2.55
N PRO A 211 27.90 34.93 2.52
CA PRO A 211 27.53 35.73 3.69
C PRO A 211 26.08 35.53 4.13
N LEU A 212 25.16 35.31 3.18
CA LEU A 212 23.73 35.17 3.45
C LEU A 212 23.41 33.76 3.98
N LEU A 213 24.04 32.72 3.43
CA LEU A 213 23.87 31.33 3.90
C LEU A 213 24.43 31.10 5.30
N GLY A 214 25.54 31.76 5.66
CA GLY A 214 26.06 31.73 7.02
C GLY A 214 25.06 32.27 8.06
N GLN A 215 24.16 33.16 7.65
CA GLN A 215 23.14 33.79 8.49
C GLN A 215 21.77 33.10 8.39
N CYS A 216 21.58 32.14 7.49
CA CYS A 216 20.32 31.42 7.34
C CYS A 216 20.01 30.62 8.60
N SER A 217 18.76 30.64 9.07
CA SER A 217 18.29 29.68 10.06
C SER A 217 18.14 28.28 9.44
N GLU A 218 18.11 27.23 10.26
CA GLU A 218 17.85 25.85 9.80
C GLU A 218 16.54 25.74 9.01
N GLN A 219 15.51 26.48 9.43
CA GLN A 219 14.24 26.59 8.73
C GLN A 219 14.38 27.25 7.34
N SER A 220 15.21 28.28 7.22
CA SER A 220 15.43 28.96 5.93
C SER A 220 16.17 28.06 4.94
N LEU A 221 17.18 27.33 5.42
CA LEU A 221 17.89 26.32 4.62
C LEU A 221 16.95 25.20 4.16
N SER A 222 16.13 24.68 5.07
CA SER A 222 15.15 23.62 4.79
C SER A 222 14.12 24.07 3.75
N ASN A 223 13.57 25.28 3.91
CA ASN A 223 12.58 25.85 2.99
C ASN A 223 13.17 26.12 1.59
N LEU A 224 14.40 26.63 1.49
CA LEU A 224 15.07 26.82 0.21
C LEU A 224 15.29 25.48 -0.50
N ALA A 225 15.86 24.49 0.19
CA ALA A 225 16.08 23.16 -0.39
C ALA A 225 14.76 22.55 -0.87
N TRP A 226 13.72 22.58 -0.02
CA TRP A 226 12.40 22.07 -0.35
C TRP A 226 11.77 22.81 -1.53
N ALA A 227 11.86 24.13 -1.59
CA ALA A 227 11.27 24.94 -2.64
C ALA A 227 11.88 24.63 -4.02
N PHE A 228 13.21 24.60 -4.14
CA PHE A 228 13.89 24.28 -5.39
C PHE A 228 13.61 22.84 -5.84
N ALA A 229 13.67 21.88 -4.91
CA ALA A 229 13.31 20.49 -5.20
C ALA A 229 11.83 20.32 -5.59
N THR A 230 10.92 21.08 -4.98
CA THR A 230 9.48 21.03 -5.27
C THR A 230 9.14 21.66 -6.61
N ALA A 231 9.76 22.80 -6.93
CA ALA A 231 9.60 23.49 -8.19
C ALA A 231 10.26 22.75 -9.36
N GLY A 232 11.18 21.82 -9.09
CA GLY A 232 11.97 21.15 -10.12
C GLY A 232 12.94 22.09 -10.83
N HIS A 233 13.34 23.18 -10.17
CA HIS A 233 14.27 24.16 -10.72
C HIS A 233 15.70 23.77 -10.40
N GLU A 234 16.52 23.60 -11.44
CA GLU A 234 17.93 23.20 -11.28
C GLU A 234 18.76 24.39 -10.77
N ALA A 235 19.40 24.21 -9.61
CA ALA A 235 20.30 25.20 -9.01
C ALA A 235 21.44 24.50 -8.24
N PRO A 236 22.36 23.81 -8.95
CA PRO A 236 23.37 22.98 -8.32
C PRO A 236 24.29 23.75 -7.37
N GLU A 237 24.69 24.97 -7.71
CA GLU A 237 25.56 25.80 -6.86
C GLU A 237 24.88 26.20 -5.54
N LEU A 238 23.59 26.53 -5.59
CA LEU A 238 22.79 26.81 -4.40
C LEU A 238 22.67 25.55 -3.54
N LEU A 239 22.37 24.40 -4.14
CA LEU A 239 22.23 23.13 -3.42
C LEU A 239 23.57 22.69 -2.79
N ASP A 240 24.70 22.88 -3.46
CA ASP A 240 26.03 22.67 -2.88
C ASP A 240 26.31 23.60 -1.71
N ALA A 241 25.88 24.86 -1.82
CA ALA A 241 26.05 25.84 -0.74
C ALA A 241 25.16 25.52 0.47
N ILE A 242 23.90 25.13 0.25
CA ILE A 242 23.00 24.64 1.29
C ILE A 242 23.57 23.37 1.95
N ALA A 243 24.09 22.42 1.17
CA ALA A 243 24.68 21.20 1.70
C ALA A 243 25.86 21.50 2.63
N ARG A 244 26.76 22.42 2.24
CA ARG A 244 27.88 22.86 3.09
C ARG A 244 27.39 23.53 4.38
N ALA A 245 26.44 24.46 4.27
CA ALA A 245 25.90 25.18 5.43
C ALA A 245 25.17 24.23 6.40
N ALA A 246 24.33 23.32 5.88
CA ALA A 246 23.62 22.34 6.68
C ALA A 246 24.59 21.42 7.44
N ARG A 247 25.63 20.91 6.77
CA ARG A 247 26.65 20.03 7.38
C ARG A 247 27.35 20.64 8.58
N GLN A 248 27.59 21.95 8.56
CA GLN A 248 28.29 22.64 9.66
C GLN A 248 27.40 22.81 10.90
N ARG A 249 26.07 22.69 10.75
CA ARG A 249 25.09 23.10 11.76
C ARG A 249 23.99 22.07 11.99
N LEU A 250 24.22 20.80 11.64
CA LEU A 250 23.22 19.73 11.72
C LEU A 250 22.59 19.60 13.11
N SER A 251 23.37 19.82 14.17
CA SER A 251 22.89 19.78 15.55
C SER A 251 21.85 20.86 15.86
N GLU A 252 21.86 21.99 15.15
CA GLU A 252 20.87 23.06 15.27
C GLU A 252 19.55 22.74 14.56
N PHE A 253 19.54 21.77 13.63
CA PHE A 253 18.33 21.44 12.90
C PHE A 253 17.32 20.75 13.80
N THR A 254 16.05 21.10 13.61
CA THR A 254 14.95 20.31 14.14
C THR A 254 14.88 18.97 13.41
N PRO A 255 14.33 17.90 14.03
CA PRO A 255 14.10 16.64 13.33
C PRO A 255 13.32 16.82 12.01
N GLN A 256 12.29 17.68 12.02
CA GLN A 256 11.54 18.03 10.81
C GLN A 256 12.44 18.68 9.74
N GLY A 257 13.33 19.60 10.13
CA GLY A 257 14.30 20.22 9.23
C GLY A 257 15.22 19.19 8.58
N LEU A 258 15.75 18.25 9.35
CA LEU A 258 16.58 17.14 8.85
C LEU A 258 15.83 16.28 7.83
N ALA A 259 14.58 15.91 8.12
CA ALA A 259 13.72 15.16 7.21
C ALA A 259 13.47 15.93 5.90
N THR A 260 13.21 17.23 6.00
CA THR A 260 12.93 18.12 4.86
C THR A 260 14.14 18.24 3.93
N VAL A 261 15.33 18.48 4.50
CA VAL A 261 16.57 18.53 3.71
C VAL A 261 16.87 17.18 3.08
N SER A 262 16.70 16.08 3.83
CA SER A 262 16.91 14.73 3.29
C SER A 262 16.03 14.46 2.07
N TRP A 263 14.73 14.78 2.16
CA TRP A 263 13.81 14.65 1.04
C TRP A 263 14.19 15.54 -0.14
N ALA A 264 14.48 16.82 0.09
CA ALA A 264 14.79 17.77 -0.96
C ALA A 264 15.99 17.32 -1.80
N PHE A 265 17.07 16.91 -1.13
CA PHE A 265 18.28 16.44 -1.80
C PHE A 265 18.10 15.10 -2.51
N ALA A 266 17.28 14.19 -1.95
CA ALA A 266 16.91 12.95 -2.62
C ALA A 266 16.08 13.20 -3.89
N LYS A 267 15.08 14.08 -3.81
CA LYS A 267 14.22 14.43 -4.94
C LYS A 267 14.98 15.11 -6.07
N SER A 268 15.90 16.03 -5.76
CA SER A 268 16.74 16.69 -6.76
C SER A 268 17.85 15.82 -7.33
N ALA A 269 18.00 14.56 -6.87
CA ALA A 269 19.07 13.64 -7.29
C ALA A 269 20.50 14.24 -7.21
N HIS A 270 20.72 15.22 -6.32
CA HIS A 270 21.91 16.07 -6.34
C HIS A 270 23.21 15.31 -6.02
N LEU A 271 24.33 15.70 -6.62
CA LEU A 271 25.62 14.99 -6.45
C LEU A 271 26.08 14.95 -4.98
N ALA A 272 25.91 16.04 -4.24
CA ALA A 272 26.20 16.10 -2.81
C ALA A 272 25.42 15.06 -1.95
N TRP A 273 24.28 14.60 -2.46
CA TRP A 273 23.44 13.57 -1.84
C TRP A 273 23.91 12.14 -2.16
N ARG A 274 24.28 11.88 -3.42
CA ARG A 274 24.69 10.55 -3.91
C ARG A 274 26.14 10.20 -3.55
N GLY A 275 26.99 11.21 -3.33
CA GLY A 275 28.45 11.06 -3.20
C GLY A 275 29.13 11.11 -4.57
N ALA A 276 30.41 11.45 -4.62
CA ALA A 276 31.18 11.40 -5.87
C ALA A 276 31.20 9.95 -6.39
N VAL A 277 30.61 9.70 -7.55
CA VAL A 277 30.77 8.44 -8.29
C VAL A 277 32.12 8.56 -9.02
N PRO A 278 33.16 7.79 -8.68
CA PRO A 278 34.32 7.71 -9.57
C PRO A 278 33.87 7.05 -10.88
N PRO A 279 34.38 7.49 -12.04
CA PRO A 279 34.04 6.87 -13.32
C PRO A 279 34.32 5.35 -13.28
N ALA A 280 33.42 4.59 -13.90
CA ALA A 280 33.36 3.13 -13.88
C ALA A 280 34.61 2.40 -14.44
N SER A 281 35.62 3.13 -14.92
CA SER A 281 36.87 2.58 -15.44
C SER A 281 37.91 2.22 -14.36
N ALA A 282 37.61 2.37 -13.06
CA ALA A 282 38.56 2.15 -11.97
C ALA A 282 38.16 1.07 -10.95
N GLN A 283 37.29 0.11 -11.29
CA GLN A 283 36.97 -1.04 -10.44
C GLN A 283 37.35 -2.36 -11.11
N GLY A 284 38.66 -2.53 -11.30
CA GLY A 284 39.28 -3.76 -11.79
C GLY A 284 40.64 -3.95 -11.16
N GLY A 285 40.71 -4.13 -9.84
CA GLY A 285 41.97 -4.41 -9.16
C GLY A 285 41.84 -4.41 -7.64
N ARG A 286 42.14 -5.55 -7.01
CA ARG A 286 42.35 -5.61 -5.55
C ARG A 286 43.57 -4.76 -5.21
N ALA A 287 43.40 -3.69 -4.43
CA ALA A 287 44.52 -3.00 -3.80
C ALA A 287 44.96 -3.81 -2.56
N GLN A 288 46.15 -4.40 -2.64
CA GLN A 288 46.97 -4.72 -1.47
C GLN A 288 47.45 -3.42 -0.81
N GLY A 289 47.80 -3.51 0.48
CA GLY A 289 48.06 -2.38 1.37
C GLY A 289 48.96 -1.28 0.81
N GLY A 290 48.49 -0.05 0.98
CA GLY A 290 49.16 1.22 0.71
C GLY A 290 48.22 2.33 1.15
N ASP A 291 48.77 3.38 1.77
CA ASP A 291 48.06 4.41 2.56
C ASP A 291 46.73 4.87 1.95
N ALA A 292 45.67 4.81 2.76
CA ALA A 292 44.34 5.29 2.39
C ALA A 292 44.41 6.78 2.01
N PRO A 293 43.94 7.19 0.81
CA PRO A 293 43.84 8.59 0.47
C PRO A 293 42.93 9.26 1.49
N SER A 294 43.37 10.40 2.06
CA SER A 294 42.67 11.13 3.11
C SER A 294 41.18 11.28 2.76
N ALA A 295 40.32 10.56 3.46
CA ALA A 295 38.89 10.53 3.17
C ALA A 295 38.35 11.96 3.33
N GLY A 296 37.89 12.53 2.21
CA GLY A 296 37.14 13.78 2.23
C GLY A 296 35.95 13.67 3.20
N PRO A 297 35.40 14.79 3.67
CA PRO A 297 34.41 14.77 4.73
C PRO A 297 33.12 14.08 4.22
N PRO A 298 32.42 13.28 5.05
CA PRO A 298 31.39 12.33 4.61
C PRO A 298 30.28 12.99 3.76
N PRO A 299 29.69 12.30 2.77
CA PRO A 299 28.57 12.85 1.99
C PRO A 299 27.45 13.37 2.90
N LEU A 300 26.72 14.41 2.46
CA LEU A 300 25.64 15.05 3.26
C LEU A 300 24.66 14.02 3.81
N ARG A 301 24.30 13.02 2.99
CA ARG A 301 23.44 11.89 3.37
C ARG A 301 23.93 11.15 4.63
N ALA A 302 25.22 10.86 4.73
CA ALA A 302 25.78 10.14 5.88
C ALA A 302 25.76 11.00 7.15
N ALA A 303 26.04 12.29 7.02
CA ALA A 303 25.98 13.24 8.14
C ALA A 303 24.53 13.43 8.65
N LEU A 304 23.55 13.57 7.75
CA LEU A 304 22.13 13.63 8.09
C LEU A 304 21.64 12.35 8.75
N CYS A 305 22.09 11.19 8.25
CA CYS A 305 21.79 9.90 8.87
C CYS A 305 22.30 9.84 10.31
N ALA A 306 23.58 10.17 10.53
CA ALA A 306 24.17 10.16 11.86
C ALA A 306 23.42 11.10 12.82
N GLU A 307 23.07 12.30 12.36
CA GLU A 307 22.30 13.24 13.19
C GLU A 307 20.89 12.72 13.49
N LEU A 308 20.17 12.17 12.52
CA LEU A 308 18.82 11.61 12.74
C LEU A 308 18.80 10.42 13.71
N LEU A 309 19.91 9.68 13.79
CA LEU A 309 20.09 8.54 14.69
C LEU A 309 20.46 8.95 16.12
N VAL A 310 20.74 10.23 16.39
CA VAL A 310 20.89 10.73 17.75
C VAL A 310 19.62 10.45 18.56
N GLU A 311 19.80 9.97 19.78
CA GLU A 311 18.72 9.52 20.65
C GLU A 311 17.58 10.55 20.73
N GLY A 312 16.35 10.07 20.55
CA GLY A 312 15.14 10.90 20.61
C GLY A 312 14.79 11.68 19.33
N ARG A 313 15.71 11.90 18.38
CA ARG A 313 15.42 12.68 17.17
C ARG A 313 14.44 11.99 16.24
N ALA A 314 14.66 10.72 15.90
CA ALA A 314 13.69 9.94 15.13
C ALA A 314 12.32 9.85 15.83
N ALA A 315 12.31 9.73 17.17
CA ALA A 315 11.10 9.67 17.96
C ALA A 315 10.33 10.99 18.03
N ALA A 316 10.91 12.12 17.62
CA ALA A 316 10.21 13.42 17.55
C ALA A 316 9.47 13.62 16.22
N LEU A 317 9.77 12.82 15.20
CA LEU A 317 9.14 12.90 13.89
C LEU A 317 7.70 12.37 13.92
N ASN A 318 6.84 12.98 13.12
CA ASN A 318 5.50 12.45 12.85
C ASN A 318 5.54 11.33 11.79
N PRO A 319 4.44 10.56 11.56
CA PRO A 319 4.44 9.46 10.60
C PRO A 319 4.86 9.83 9.17
N ALA A 320 4.40 10.99 8.68
CA ALA A 320 4.72 11.45 7.33
C ALA A 320 6.21 11.81 7.21
N GLU A 321 6.76 12.46 8.24
CA GLU A 321 8.18 12.82 8.30
C GLU A 321 9.09 11.57 8.42
N LEU A 322 8.68 10.55 9.17
CA LEU A 322 9.39 9.27 9.23
C LEU A 322 9.40 8.58 7.87
N ALA A 323 8.23 8.47 7.23
CA ALA A 323 8.07 7.81 5.94
C ALA A 323 8.84 8.52 4.82
N ILE A 324 8.80 9.86 4.78
CA ILE A 324 9.52 10.61 3.75
C ILE A 324 11.04 10.55 3.94
N THR A 325 11.50 10.44 5.19
CA THR A 325 12.92 10.26 5.51
C THR A 325 13.40 8.87 5.09
N LEU A 326 12.62 7.82 5.37
CA LEU A 326 12.87 6.46 4.86
C LEU A 326 12.97 6.47 3.34
N TRP A 327 12.00 7.09 2.66
CA TRP A 327 11.98 7.24 1.21
C TRP A 327 13.21 7.97 0.68
N ALA A 328 13.65 9.04 1.33
CA ALA A 328 14.83 9.79 0.93
C ALA A 328 16.09 8.92 0.96
N PHE A 329 16.30 8.16 2.04
CA PHE A 329 17.43 7.25 2.16
C PHE A 329 17.41 6.11 1.13
N ALA A 330 16.23 5.51 0.90
CA ALA A 330 16.06 4.46 -0.09
C ALA A 330 16.33 4.97 -1.52
N THR A 331 15.78 6.14 -1.88
CA THR A 331 16.01 6.81 -3.16
C THR A 331 17.48 7.15 -3.38
N ALA A 332 18.21 7.43 -2.29
CA ALA A 332 19.65 7.67 -2.33
C ALA A 332 20.48 6.40 -2.57
N GLY A 333 19.88 5.21 -2.49
CA GLY A 333 20.62 3.94 -2.43
C GLY A 333 21.47 3.82 -1.14
N HIS A 334 20.97 4.31 0.00
CA HIS A 334 21.67 4.12 1.27
C HIS A 334 21.62 2.64 1.68
N THR A 335 22.80 2.04 1.89
CA THR A 335 22.95 0.58 2.12
C THR A 335 23.01 0.18 3.59
N GLY A 336 23.18 1.13 4.52
CA GLY A 336 23.19 0.86 5.95
C GLY A 336 21.79 0.48 6.47
N GLY A 337 21.66 -0.64 7.17
CA GLY A 337 20.37 -1.10 7.72
C GLY A 337 19.87 -0.32 8.94
N GLU A 338 20.78 0.36 9.65
CA GLU A 338 20.49 1.09 10.88
C GLU A 338 19.46 2.22 10.76
N PRO A 339 19.53 3.16 9.77
CA PRO A 339 18.50 4.19 9.59
C PRO A 339 17.12 3.60 9.37
N TYR A 340 17.00 2.55 8.55
CA TYR A 340 15.71 1.90 8.28
C TYR A 340 15.14 1.23 9.52
N ARG A 341 16.00 0.58 10.33
CA ARG A 341 15.62 0.00 11.61
C ARG A 341 15.11 1.08 12.58
N CYS A 342 15.90 2.13 12.82
CA CYS A 342 15.58 3.17 13.79
C CYS A 342 14.31 3.95 13.41
N LEU A 343 14.21 4.39 12.15
CA LEU A 343 13.02 5.11 11.66
C LEU A 343 11.79 4.18 11.62
N GLY A 344 11.97 2.91 11.27
CA GLY A 344 10.91 1.90 11.28
C GLY A 344 10.38 1.61 12.69
N GLU A 345 11.26 1.47 13.68
CA GLU A 345 10.90 1.32 15.10
C GLU A 345 10.14 2.54 15.63
N ALA A 346 10.56 3.75 15.23
CA ALA A 346 9.84 4.98 15.56
C ALA A 346 8.46 5.04 14.88
N LEU A 347 8.32 4.52 13.66
CA LEU A 347 7.06 4.53 12.91
C LEU A 347 6.04 3.54 13.49
N MET A 348 6.48 2.35 13.89
CA MET A 348 5.64 1.24 14.32
C MET A 348 4.51 1.61 15.31
N PRO A 349 4.75 2.27 16.45
CA PRO A 349 3.69 2.61 17.40
C PRO A 349 2.69 3.63 16.85
N ARG A 350 3.06 4.40 15.82
CA ARG A 350 2.23 5.44 15.21
C ARG A 350 1.32 4.92 14.11
N LEU A 351 1.45 3.64 13.74
CA LEU A 351 0.52 2.96 12.84
C LEU A 351 -0.77 2.53 13.55
N PHE A 352 -0.90 2.78 14.86
CA PHE A 352 -2.04 2.42 15.69
C PHE A 352 -2.66 3.66 16.37
N PRO A 353 -3.99 3.87 16.29
CA PRO A 353 -4.95 3.10 15.50
C PRO A 353 -4.69 3.24 13.99
N PRO A 354 -5.01 2.23 13.17
CA PRO A 354 -4.65 2.20 11.75
C PRO A 354 -5.44 3.19 10.88
N ARG A 355 -6.41 3.94 11.43
CA ARG A 355 -7.29 4.84 10.66
C ARG A 355 -6.86 6.29 10.78
N GLY A 356 -7.04 7.05 9.71
CA GLY A 356 -6.78 8.50 9.70
C GLY A 356 -5.33 8.87 9.45
N LEU A 357 -4.50 7.89 9.10
CA LEU A 357 -3.14 8.11 8.65
C LEU A 357 -3.13 8.63 7.21
N GLU A 358 -2.09 9.38 6.88
CA GLU A 358 -1.86 9.84 5.52
C GLU A 358 -1.44 8.66 4.64
N GLY A 359 -2.14 8.47 3.52
CA GLY A 359 -1.90 7.34 2.61
C GLY A 359 -0.48 7.28 2.08
N GLN A 360 0.05 8.45 1.70
CA GLN A 360 1.41 8.61 1.20
C GLN A 360 2.48 8.21 2.22
N ALA A 361 2.23 8.40 3.52
CA ALA A 361 3.18 7.97 4.55
C ALA A 361 3.29 6.43 4.60
N ILE A 362 2.17 5.73 4.46
CA ILE A 362 2.13 4.27 4.49
C ILE A 362 2.83 3.71 3.25
N SER A 363 2.53 4.24 2.07
CA SER A 363 3.10 3.79 0.79
C SER A 363 4.61 4.09 0.70
N ASN A 364 5.05 5.29 1.09
CA ASN A 364 6.47 5.66 1.09
C ASN A 364 7.29 4.79 2.05
N ALA A 365 6.77 4.49 3.25
CA ALA A 365 7.47 3.63 4.19
C ALA A 365 7.62 2.20 3.65
N ALA A 366 6.53 1.62 3.13
CA ALA A 366 6.56 0.27 2.55
C ALA A 366 7.53 0.18 1.36
N TRP A 367 7.44 1.14 0.43
CA TRP A 367 8.30 1.22 -0.74
C TRP A 367 9.77 1.40 -0.35
N ALA A 368 10.06 2.29 0.60
CA ALA A 368 11.43 2.56 1.03
C ALA A 368 12.08 1.33 1.66
N LEU A 369 11.37 0.63 2.55
CA LEU A 369 11.87 -0.56 3.22
C LEU A 369 12.10 -1.70 2.22
N ALA A 370 11.17 -1.91 1.28
CA ALA A 370 11.33 -2.89 0.21
C ALA A 370 12.52 -2.55 -0.72
N THR A 371 12.64 -1.29 -1.15
CA THR A 371 13.73 -0.82 -2.01
C THR A 371 15.09 -0.95 -1.33
N ALA A 372 15.16 -0.60 -0.04
CA ALA A 372 16.34 -0.74 0.78
C ALA A 372 16.65 -2.19 1.19
N ARG A 373 15.75 -3.12 0.88
CA ARG A 373 15.82 -4.53 1.29
C ARG A 373 15.91 -4.69 2.82
N HIS A 374 15.26 -3.78 3.54
CA HIS A 374 15.17 -3.82 4.99
C HIS A 374 13.95 -4.61 5.40
N GLU A 375 14.17 -5.65 6.19
CA GLU A 375 13.12 -6.60 6.54
C GLU A 375 12.65 -6.40 7.96
N ASN A 376 11.34 -6.31 8.10
CA ASN A 376 10.68 -6.19 9.38
C ASN A 376 9.24 -6.67 9.21
N PRO A 377 9.00 -8.00 9.29
CA PRO A 377 7.68 -8.59 9.06
C PRO A 377 6.58 -7.97 9.94
N ARG A 378 6.92 -7.58 11.19
CA ARG A 378 5.98 -6.89 12.09
C ARG A 378 5.58 -5.52 11.57
N LEU A 379 6.54 -4.72 11.10
CA LEU A 379 6.27 -3.41 10.52
C LEU A 379 5.52 -3.52 9.19
N PHE A 380 5.89 -4.46 8.32
CA PHE A 380 5.17 -4.74 7.08
C PHE A 380 3.71 -5.17 7.34
N SER A 381 3.49 -6.02 8.34
CA SER A 381 2.16 -6.42 8.81
C SER A 381 1.33 -5.22 9.29
N ALA A 382 1.93 -4.32 10.09
CA ALA A 382 1.27 -3.10 10.54
C ALA A 382 0.98 -2.12 9.38
N LEU A 383 1.89 -1.96 8.43
CA LEU A 383 1.70 -1.16 7.22
C LEU A 383 0.58 -1.73 6.36
N ALA A 384 0.48 -3.05 6.19
CA ALA A 384 -0.61 -3.69 5.46
C ALA A 384 -1.97 -3.46 6.13
N GLN A 385 -2.05 -3.52 7.46
CA GLN A 385 -3.27 -3.20 8.21
C GLN A 385 -3.66 -1.72 8.09
N ALA A 386 -2.69 -0.81 8.19
CA ALA A 386 -2.90 0.62 7.99
C ALA A 386 -3.35 0.94 6.55
N ALA A 387 -2.73 0.30 5.55
CA ALA A 387 -3.11 0.43 4.15
C ALA A 387 -4.55 -0.05 3.93
N ALA A 388 -4.90 -1.24 4.41
CA ALA A 388 -6.27 -1.75 4.33
C ALA A 388 -7.28 -0.80 5.00
N ALA A 389 -6.94 -0.23 6.16
CA ALA A 389 -7.82 0.68 6.88
C ALA A 389 -8.05 2.04 6.17
N ASN A 390 -7.14 2.47 5.30
CA ASN A 390 -7.21 3.76 4.59
C ASN A 390 -7.29 3.62 3.06
N ILE A 391 -7.49 2.41 2.52
CA ILE A 391 -7.38 2.10 1.08
C ILE A 391 -8.22 3.05 0.20
N ASP A 392 -9.38 3.49 0.67
CA ASP A 392 -10.30 4.35 -0.06
C ASP A 392 -9.78 5.80 -0.21
N ARG A 393 -8.74 6.18 0.55
CA ARG A 393 -8.08 7.50 0.50
C ARG A 393 -6.74 7.47 -0.22
N LEU A 394 -6.28 6.30 -0.65
CA LEU A 394 -4.99 6.15 -1.33
C LEU A 394 -5.11 6.60 -2.79
N GLY A 395 -4.10 7.32 -3.27
CA GLY A 395 -3.97 7.65 -4.69
C GLY A 395 -3.42 6.48 -5.51
N ALA A 396 -3.42 6.63 -6.84
CA ALA A 396 -2.87 5.63 -7.77
C ALA A 396 -1.42 5.24 -7.43
N LEU A 397 -0.55 6.24 -7.22
CA LEU A 397 0.85 6.04 -6.86
C LEU A 397 1.01 5.26 -5.54
N ASP A 398 0.17 5.56 -4.54
CA ASP A 398 0.21 4.89 -3.24
C ASP A 398 -0.14 3.41 -3.38
N LEU A 399 -1.23 3.11 -4.12
CA LEU A 399 -1.68 1.75 -4.38
C LEU A 399 -0.62 0.95 -5.14
N SER A 400 -0.01 1.54 -6.17
CA SER A 400 1.05 0.86 -6.94
C SER A 400 2.30 0.61 -6.10
N ASN A 401 2.70 1.57 -5.25
CA ASN A 401 3.88 1.43 -4.40
C ASN A 401 3.68 0.35 -3.34
N LEU A 402 2.48 0.27 -2.75
CA LEU A 402 2.14 -0.78 -1.80
C LEU A 402 2.09 -2.16 -2.45
N ALA A 403 1.44 -2.27 -3.62
CA ALA A 403 1.39 -3.50 -4.39
C ALA A 403 2.80 -4.01 -4.70
N TRP A 404 3.65 -3.14 -5.24
CA TRP A 404 5.03 -3.47 -5.58
C TRP A 404 5.86 -3.85 -4.35
N ALA A 405 5.78 -3.07 -3.26
CA ALA A 405 6.58 -3.29 -2.06
C ALA A 405 6.27 -4.65 -1.41
N PHE A 406 5.00 -5.03 -1.34
CA PHE A 406 4.59 -6.30 -0.72
C PHE A 406 4.80 -7.50 -1.65
N ALA A 407 4.65 -7.32 -2.96
CA ALA A 407 5.04 -8.32 -3.94
C ALA A 407 6.55 -8.60 -3.88
N TRP A 408 7.37 -7.55 -3.78
CA TRP A 408 8.83 -7.67 -3.71
C TRP A 408 9.28 -8.38 -2.43
N SER A 409 8.78 -7.94 -1.27
CA SER A 409 9.31 -8.36 0.04
C SER A 409 8.95 -9.80 0.41
N SER A 410 7.85 -10.35 -0.12
CA SER A 410 7.27 -11.64 0.33
C SER A 410 7.00 -11.72 1.84
N GLN A 411 7.11 -10.60 2.58
CA GLN A 411 6.92 -10.50 4.03
C GLN A 411 5.45 -10.32 4.45
N VAL A 412 4.55 -10.19 3.46
CA VAL A 412 3.11 -10.01 3.68
C VAL A 412 2.37 -11.11 2.93
N PRO A 413 2.33 -12.36 3.45
CA PRO A 413 1.63 -13.45 2.77
C PRO A 413 0.14 -13.12 2.61
N VAL A 414 -0.43 -13.48 1.44
CA VAL A 414 -1.85 -13.23 1.15
C VAL A 414 -2.76 -13.86 2.20
N ALA A 415 -2.40 -15.05 2.70
CA ALA A 415 -3.15 -15.78 3.72
C ALA A 415 -3.24 -15.05 5.08
N GLU A 416 -2.23 -14.26 5.43
CA GLU A 416 -2.18 -13.52 6.70
C GLU A 416 -2.80 -12.13 6.59
N HIS A 417 -2.89 -11.59 5.37
CA HIS A 417 -3.38 -10.23 5.10
C HIS A 417 -4.53 -10.16 4.09
N PRO A 418 -5.58 -11.01 4.22
CA PRO A 418 -6.63 -11.11 3.21
C PRO A 418 -7.39 -9.80 3.02
N ALA A 419 -7.57 -9.00 4.09
CA ALA A 419 -8.27 -7.71 4.02
C ALA A 419 -7.53 -6.63 3.23
N PHE A 420 -6.20 -6.69 3.14
CA PHE A 420 -5.43 -5.79 2.30
C PHE A 420 -5.58 -6.19 0.84
N TYR A 421 -5.28 -7.45 0.52
CA TYR A 421 -5.28 -7.94 -0.87
C TYR A 421 -6.68 -7.94 -1.50
N SER A 422 -7.74 -8.29 -0.75
CA SER A 422 -9.11 -8.27 -1.28
C SER A 422 -9.63 -6.86 -1.60
N ARG A 423 -9.03 -5.82 -1.01
CA ARG A 423 -9.42 -4.42 -1.24
C ARG A 423 -8.50 -3.70 -2.23
N LEU A 424 -7.24 -4.13 -2.34
CA LEU A 424 -6.24 -3.51 -3.23
C LEU A 424 -6.69 -3.54 -4.70
N GLY A 425 -7.19 -4.68 -5.17
CA GLY A 425 -7.69 -4.84 -6.54
C GLY A 425 -8.84 -3.87 -6.85
N PRO A 426 -9.99 -3.96 -6.16
CA PRO A 426 -11.11 -3.06 -6.37
C PRO A 426 -10.75 -1.57 -6.23
N ALA A 427 -9.92 -1.20 -5.25
CA ALA A 427 -9.51 0.18 -5.05
C ALA A 427 -8.65 0.72 -6.22
N SER A 428 -7.82 -0.13 -6.81
CA SER A 428 -6.99 0.19 -7.98
C SER A 428 -7.84 0.34 -9.25
N LEU A 429 -8.81 -0.55 -9.46
CA LEU A 429 -9.71 -0.51 -10.62
C LEU A 429 -10.55 0.77 -10.67
N VAL A 430 -11.10 1.18 -9.53
CA VAL A 430 -11.90 2.43 -9.44
C VAL A 430 -11.08 3.67 -9.82
N ARG A 431 -9.75 3.62 -9.67
CA ARG A 431 -8.83 4.74 -9.91
C ARG A 431 -7.94 4.53 -11.13
N LEU A 432 -8.23 3.55 -11.97
CA LEU A 432 -7.29 3.10 -13.00
C LEU A 432 -6.88 4.21 -13.97
N SER A 433 -7.79 5.16 -14.24
CA SER A 433 -7.53 6.37 -15.04
C SER A 433 -6.43 7.27 -14.46
N ASP A 434 -6.23 7.24 -13.16
CA ASP A 434 -5.31 8.14 -12.43
C ASP A 434 -3.88 7.59 -12.38
N PHE A 435 -3.67 6.35 -12.84
CA PHE A 435 -2.34 5.73 -12.86
C PHE A 435 -1.55 6.23 -14.07
N ASP A 436 -0.29 6.62 -13.82
CA ASP A 436 0.71 6.86 -14.84
C ASP A 436 1.42 5.56 -15.26
N GLY A 437 2.28 5.63 -16.28
CA GLY A 437 2.96 4.45 -16.83
C GLY A 437 3.81 3.71 -15.79
N GLY A 438 4.44 4.42 -14.87
CA GLY A 438 5.23 3.82 -13.80
C GLY A 438 4.36 3.09 -12.77
N SER A 439 3.26 3.73 -12.34
CA SER A 439 2.31 3.16 -11.38
C SER A 439 1.61 1.93 -11.96
N LEU A 440 1.22 1.97 -13.25
CA LEU A 440 0.65 0.81 -13.95
C LEU A 440 1.65 -0.34 -14.05
N SER A 441 2.90 -0.07 -14.42
CA SER A 441 3.94 -1.10 -14.55
C SER A 441 4.23 -1.78 -13.20
N ASN A 442 4.29 -0.99 -12.12
CA ASN A 442 4.43 -1.51 -10.76
C ASN A 442 3.26 -2.39 -10.33
N LEU A 443 2.03 -1.96 -10.62
CA LEU A 443 0.83 -2.74 -10.33
C LEU A 443 0.79 -4.05 -11.13
N ALA A 444 1.03 -3.97 -12.44
CA ALA A 444 1.07 -5.12 -13.34
C ALA A 444 2.09 -6.17 -12.89
N TRP A 445 3.31 -5.73 -12.56
CA TRP A 445 4.35 -6.60 -12.03
C TRP A 445 3.96 -7.20 -10.67
N ALA A 446 3.41 -6.41 -9.76
CA ALA A 446 2.99 -6.88 -8.45
C ALA A 446 1.91 -7.97 -8.56
N LEU A 447 0.97 -7.83 -9.49
CA LEU A 447 -0.05 -8.84 -9.79
C LEU A 447 0.57 -10.11 -10.37
N ALA A 448 1.52 -9.95 -11.30
CA ALA A 448 2.26 -11.08 -11.85
C ALA A 448 3.00 -11.85 -10.75
N VAL A 449 3.65 -11.17 -9.80
CA VAL A 449 4.34 -11.81 -8.67
C VAL A 449 3.37 -12.49 -7.72
N ALA A 450 2.33 -11.77 -7.28
CA ALA A 450 1.36 -12.26 -6.30
C ALA A 450 0.54 -13.42 -6.84
N SER A 451 0.24 -13.42 -8.14
CA SER A 451 -0.64 -14.35 -8.83
C SER A 451 -1.92 -14.65 -8.02
N PRO A 452 -2.71 -13.61 -7.70
CA PRO A 452 -3.90 -13.75 -6.86
C PRO A 452 -4.92 -14.70 -7.49
N SER A 453 -5.75 -15.34 -6.66
CA SER A 453 -6.85 -16.18 -7.17
C SER A 453 -7.85 -15.34 -7.98
N PRO A 454 -8.61 -15.98 -8.91
CA PRO A 454 -9.59 -15.27 -9.75
C PRO A 454 -10.60 -14.42 -8.97
N ASP A 455 -10.89 -14.75 -7.71
CA ASP A 455 -11.81 -14.00 -6.84
C ASP A 455 -11.26 -12.64 -6.36
N VAL A 456 -9.93 -12.46 -6.40
CA VAL A 456 -9.24 -11.23 -5.94
C VAL A 456 -8.91 -10.30 -7.12
N LEU A 457 -8.69 -10.88 -8.30
CA LEU A 457 -8.50 -10.17 -9.55
C LEU A 457 -9.20 -10.96 -10.66
N ASP A 458 -10.42 -10.56 -11.01
CA ASP A 458 -11.16 -11.21 -12.09
C ASP A 458 -10.56 -10.86 -13.47
N ALA A 459 -11.01 -11.54 -14.52
CA ALA A 459 -10.55 -11.27 -15.89
C ALA A 459 -10.81 -9.80 -16.30
N VAL A 460 -11.94 -9.24 -15.86
CA VAL A 460 -12.34 -7.83 -16.13
C VAL A 460 -11.27 -6.85 -15.61
N ALA A 461 -10.72 -7.11 -14.43
CA ALA A 461 -9.66 -6.30 -13.84
C ALA A 461 -8.34 -6.35 -14.63
N ALA A 462 -7.97 -7.51 -15.18
CA ALA A 462 -6.77 -7.67 -16.00
C ALA A 462 -6.93 -7.03 -17.39
N ALA A 463 -8.11 -7.17 -18.01
CA ALA A 463 -8.44 -6.52 -19.27
C ALA A 463 -8.38 -4.99 -19.15
N ALA A 464 -9.02 -4.43 -18.11
CA ALA A 464 -9.00 -2.98 -17.87
C ALA A 464 -7.57 -2.45 -17.67
N LEU A 465 -6.73 -3.18 -16.92
CA LEU A 465 -5.32 -2.82 -16.72
C LEU A 465 -4.54 -2.83 -18.04
N SER A 466 -4.78 -3.84 -18.88
CA SER A 466 -4.13 -3.98 -20.19
C SER A 466 -4.54 -2.87 -21.16
N GLU A 467 -5.82 -2.50 -21.17
CA GLU A 467 -6.34 -1.37 -21.93
C GLU A 467 -5.69 -0.07 -21.47
N ARG A 468 -5.62 0.17 -20.15
CA ARG A 468 -4.99 1.39 -19.63
C ARG A 468 -3.49 1.46 -19.93
N LEU A 469 -2.76 0.34 -19.86
CA LEU A 469 -1.36 0.27 -20.26
C LEU A 469 -1.17 0.62 -21.75
N ALA A 470 -2.08 0.18 -22.62
CA ALA A 470 -2.07 0.52 -24.03
C ALA A 470 -2.27 2.03 -24.28
N GLU A 471 -3.24 2.64 -23.60
CA GLU A 471 -3.49 4.08 -23.69
C GLU A 471 -2.27 4.91 -23.25
N VAL A 472 -1.67 4.54 -22.11
CA VAL A 472 -0.54 5.29 -21.55
C VAL A 472 0.71 5.13 -22.41
N HIS A 473 0.97 3.93 -22.95
CA HIS A 473 2.05 3.68 -23.90
C HIS A 473 1.95 4.56 -25.15
N GLY A 474 0.74 4.78 -25.66
CA GLY A 474 0.51 5.67 -26.80
C GLY A 474 0.73 7.17 -26.49
N SER A 475 0.76 7.57 -25.22
CA SER A 475 0.80 8.99 -24.80
C SER A 475 2.09 9.39 -24.10
N THR A 476 2.82 8.45 -23.51
CA THR A 476 4.03 8.70 -22.71
C THR A 476 5.04 7.56 -22.90
N ALA A 477 6.32 7.90 -22.96
CA ALA A 477 7.37 6.90 -23.10
C ALA A 477 7.60 6.14 -21.79
N LEU A 478 7.40 4.82 -21.82
CA LEU A 478 7.82 3.91 -20.75
C LEU A 478 9.34 3.70 -20.81
N ASN A 479 9.99 3.70 -19.65
CA ASN A 479 11.42 3.37 -19.58
C ASN A 479 11.68 1.86 -19.64
N VAL A 480 12.94 1.45 -19.82
CA VAL A 480 13.33 0.04 -19.94
C VAL A 480 12.86 -0.81 -18.75
N GLY A 481 12.99 -0.32 -17.52
CA GLY A 481 12.56 -1.06 -16.33
C GLY A 481 11.05 -1.29 -16.27
N GLN A 482 10.26 -0.29 -16.68
CA GLN A 482 8.80 -0.37 -16.78
C GLN A 482 8.38 -1.35 -17.89
N LEU A 483 9.04 -1.28 -19.06
CA LEU A 483 8.82 -2.21 -20.16
C LEU A 483 9.15 -3.66 -19.77
N CYS A 484 10.22 -3.87 -19.00
CA CYS A 484 10.55 -5.18 -18.45
C CYS A 484 9.43 -5.72 -17.53
N GLN A 485 8.88 -4.87 -16.65
CA GLN A 485 7.76 -5.23 -15.78
C GLN A 485 6.50 -5.59 -16.57
N VAL A 486 6.20 -4.83 -17.64
CA VAL A 486 5.07 -5.10 -18.54
C VAL A 486 5.24 -6.43 -19.27
N HIS A 487 6.46 -6.75 -19.74
CA HIS A 487 6.74 -8.05 -20.36
C HIS A 487 6.52 -9.22 -19.40
N GLN A 488 6.98 -9.10 -18.15
CA GLN A 488 6.75 -10.14 -17.14
C GLN A 488 5.27 -10.32 -16.80
N TYR A 489 4.49 -9.22 -16.80
CA TYR A 489 3.03 -9.26 -16.69
C TYR A 489 2.38 -9.96 -17.88
N HIS A 490 2.83 -9.68 -19.10
CA HIS A 490 2.35 -10.36 -20.30
C HIS A 490 2.56 -11.88 -20.23
N LEU A 491 3.77 -12.32 -19.85
CA LEU A 491 4.06 -13.74 -19.63
C LEU A 491 3.12 -14.37 -18.57
N TRP A 492 2.71 -13.61 -17.55
CA TRP A 492 1.74 -14.08 -16.56
C TRP A 492 0.31 -14.18 -17.10
N LEU A 493 -0.09 -13.34 -18.06
CA LEU A 493 -1.36 -13.51 -18.77
C LEU A 493 -1.35 -14.78 -19.63
N GLU A 494 -0.22 -15.08 -20.29
CA GLU A 494 -0.02 -16.32 -21.05
C GLU A 494 -0.11 -17.56 -20.14
N GLU A 495 0.53 -17.52 -18.97
CA GLU A 495 0.46 -18.58 -17.95
C GLU A 495 -0.98 -18.92 -17.54
N ARG A 496 -1.87 -17.94 -17.55
CA ARG A 496 -3.28 -18.09 -17.16
C ARG A 496 -4.19 -18.55 -18.30
N GLY A 497 -3.71 -18.54 -19.54
CA GLY A 497 -4.53 -18.78 -20.73
C GLY A 497 -5.40 -17.59 -21.12
N ASP A 498 -5.17 -16.40 -20.56
CA ASP A 498 -5.94 -15.16 -20.79
C ASP A 498 -5.42 -14.39 -22.03
N VAL A 499 -4.85 -15.10 -23.01
CA VAL A 499 -4.01 -14.54 -24.10
C VAL A 499 -4.79 -13.65 -25.08
N ALA A 500 -6.12 -13.74 -25.11
CA ALA A 500 -6.98 -12.98 -26.01
C ALA A 500 -7.27 -11.54 -25.54
N GLU A 501 -6.91 -11.17 -24.30
CA GLU A 501 -7.15 -9.83 -23.72
C GLU A 501 -5.85 -9.00 -23.55
N ALA A 502 -4.73 -9.43 -24.17
CA ALA A 502 -3.40 -9.39 -23.54
C ALA A 502 -2.37 -8.33 -24.02
N LEU A 503 -2.75 -7.06 -24.15
CA LEU A 503 -1.88 -5.94 -24.62
C LEU A 503 -1.71 -5.85 -26.16
N PRO A 504 -1.66 -4.62 -26.71
CA PRO A 504 -1.38 -4.40 -28.13
C PRO A 504 -0.03 -4.98 -28.57
N GLU A 505 0.04 -5.44 -29.81
CA GLU A 505 1.24 -6.03 -30.39
C GLU A 505 2.47 -5.14 -30.30
N ALA A 506 2.34 -3.85 -30.63
CA ALA A 506 3.43 -2.90 -30.53
C ALA A 506 4.00 -2.78 -29.10
N LEU A 507 3.14 -2.74 -28.08
CA LEU A 507 3.58 -2.68 -26.68
C LEU A 507 4.25 -3.98 -26.26
N ARG A 508 3.68 -5.13 -26.66
CA ARG A 508 4.23 -6.46 -26.36
C ARG A 508 5.62 -6.64 -26.96
N GLU A 509 5.80 -6.29 -28.23
CA GLU A 509 7.09 -6.37 -28.92
C GLU A 509 8.12 -5.44 -28.27
N GLN A 510 7.76 -4.18 -28.02
CA GLN A 510 8.67 -3.23 -27.37
C GLN A 510 9.06 -3.69 -25.96
N ALA A 511 8.12 -4.22 -25.19
CA ALA A 511 8.36 -4.74 -23.85
C ALA A 511 9.29 -5.95 -23.88
N ARG A 512 9.04 -6.90 -24.78
CA ARG A 512 9.88 -8.08 -25.00
C ARG A 512 11.29 -7.70 -25.42
N ASP A 513 11.43 -6.81 -26.40
CA ASP A 513 12.73 -6.42 -26.95
C ASP A 513 13.56 -5.66 -25.92
N SER A 514 12.92 -4.81 -25.10
CA SER A 514 13.57 -4.15 -23.97
C SER A 514 14.05 -5.15 -22.91
N PHE A 515 13.25 -6.18 -22.62
CA PHE A 515 13.61 -7.24 -21.69
C PHE A 515 14.79 -8.07 -22.21
N LEU A 516 14.77 -8.44 -23.50
CA LEU A 516 15.87 -9.14 -24.19
C LEU A 516 17.17 -8.32 -24.19
N GLY A 517 17.09 -7.00 -24.41
CA GLY A 517 18.26 -6.11 -24.38
C GLY A 517 18.94 -6.07 -23.01
N MET A 518 18.17 -6.14 -21.93
CA MET A 518 18.70 -6.19 -20.55
C MET A 518 19.38 -7.52 -20.23
N ALA A 519 18.84 -8.62 -20.74
CA ALA A 519 19.36 -9.98 -20.53
C ALA A 519 20.79 -10.16 -21.07
N GLN A 520 21.16 -9.44 -22.14
CA GLN A 520 22.46 -9.54 -22.81
C GLN A 520 23.61 -8.78 -22.10
N LEU A 521 23.29 -8.01 -21.05
CA LEU A 521 24.26 -7.14 -20.35
C LEU A 521 24.79 -7.73 -19.04
N ALA A 522 24.35 -8.92 -18.62
CA ALA A 522 24.70 -9.49 -17.32
C ALA A 522 26.02 -10.27 -17.36
N PRO A 523 27.08 -9.86 -16.65
CA PRO A 523 28.32 -10.62 -16.56
C PRO A 523 28.21 -11.77 -15.55
N SER A 524 28.71 -12.95 -15.91
CA SER A 524 28.67 -14.13 -15.03
C SER A 524 29.45 -13.93 -13.73
N SER A 525 28.79 -14.24 -12.61
CA SER A 525 29.39 -14.06 -11.28
C SER A 525 30.57 -15.03 -11.05
N ARG A 526 31.46 -14.71 -10.10
CA ARG A 526 32.53 -15.65 -9.70
C ARG A 526 31.96 -16.96 -9.19
N MET A 527 30.86 -16.91 -8.44
CA MET A 527 30.22 -18.10 -7.89
C MET A 527 29.65 -18.98 -9.02
N GLN A 528 28.97 -18.37 -9.98
CA GLN A 528 28.41 -19.07 -11.13
C GLN A 528 29.47 -19.81 -11.94
N ARG A 529 30.61 -19.17 -12.23
CA ARG A 529 31.73 -19.84 -12.90
C ARG A 529 32.26 -21.05 -12.13
N LEU A 530 32.28 -20.97 -10.80
CA LEU A 530 32.68 -22.10 -9.95
C LEU A 530 31.63 -23.22 -9.98
N VAL A 531 30.34 -22.88 -9.88
CA VAL A 531 29.25 -23.86 -9.99
C VAL A 531 29.27 -24.55 -11.36
N ALA A 532 29.47 -23.79 -12.45
CA ALA A 532 29.59 -24.32 -13.80
C ALA A 532 30.77 -25.29 -13.93
N ARG A 533 31.94 -24.93 -13.37
CA ARG A 533 33.12 -25.81 -13.33
C ARG A 533 32.83 -27.12 -12.63
N GLU A 534 32.20 -27.09 -11.45
CA GLU A 534 31.88 -28.30 -10.70
C GLU A 534 30.82 -29.16 -11.43
N LEU A 535 29.79 -28.54 -12.02
CA LEU A 535 28.77 -29.25 -12.80
C LEU A 535 29.36 -30.00 -14.00
N ARG A 536 30.35 -29.42 -14.68
CA ARG A 536 31.05 -30.09 -15.80
C ARG A 536 31.77 -31.38 -15.37
N ALA A 537 32.09 -31.52 -14.09
CA ALA A 537 32.72 -32.72 -13.52
C ALA A 537 31.70 -33.74 -12.97
N VAL A 538 30.41 -33.42 -12.93
CA VAL A 538 29.36 -34.34 -12.48
C VAL A 538 29.05 -35.36 -13.59
N GLY A 539 29.17 -36.65 -13.26
CA GLY A 539 28.84 -37.72 -14.21
C GLY A 539 27.39 -37.63 -14.70
N GLY A 540 27.19 -37.81 -16.01
CA GLY A 540 25.90 -37.66 -16.69
C GLY A 540 25.66 -36.29 -17.32
N VAL A 541 26.41 -35.25 -16.93
CA VAL A 541 26.37 -33.93 -17.58
C VAL A 541 27.13 -33.97 -18.91
N ARG A 542 26.46 -33.58 -20.01
CA ARG A 542 27.02 -33.51 -21.37
C ARG A 542 27.60 -32.13 -21.69
N SER A 543 26.92 -31.07 -21.29
CA SER A 543 27.38 -29.69 -21.47
C SER A 543 26.79 -28.76 -20.41
N VAL A 544 27.50 -27.64 -20.17
CA VAL A 544 27.07 -26.54 -19.31
C VAL A 544 27.35 -25.23 -20.03
N GLU A 545 26.28 -24.55 -20.43
CA GLU A 545 26.31 -23.22 -21.07
C GLU A 545 25.94 -22.16 -20.03
N GLU A 546 26.62 -21.02 -20.06
CA GLU A 546 26.47 -19.93 -19.08
C GLU A 546 25.68 -18.77 -19.71
N GLU A 547 24.82 -18.09 -18.93
CA GLU A 547 24.04 -16.92 -19.37
C GLU A 547 23.18 -17.16 -20.62
N VAL A 548 22.43 -18.26 -20.66
CA VAL A 548 21.61 -18.61 -21.82
C VAL A 548 20.30 -17.83 -21.80
N VAL A 549 20.08 -17.00 -22.82
CA VAL A 549 18.82 -16.26 -23.00
C VAL A 549 17.78 -17.17 -23.67
N VAL A 550 16.67 -17.42 -22.99
CA VAL A 550 15.54 -18.19 -23.56
C VAL A 550 14.69 -17.30 -24.46
N ALA A 551 13.86 -17.89 -25.33
CA ALA A 551 13.05 -17.17 -26.32
C ALA A 551 12.14 -16.07 -25.71
N GLN A 552 11.71 -16.27 -24.46
CA GLN A 552 10.87 -15.33 -23.70
C GLN A 552 11.68 -14.23 -23.00
N GLY A 553 13.01 -14.20 -23.19
CA GLY A 553 13.91 -13.14 -22.76
C GLY A 553 14.50 -13.25 -21.36
N TYR A 554 14.18 -14.30 -20.61
CA TYR A 554 14.88 -14.60 -19.37
C TYR A 554 16.30 -15.12 -19.66
N THR A 555 17.28 -14.68 -18.89
CA THR A 555 18.59 -15.33 -18.84
C THR A 555 18.57 -16.45 -17.81
N VAL A 556 18.96 -17.66 -18.21
CA VAL A 556 19.24 -18.79 -17.32
C VAL A 556 20.73 -18.77 -17.01
N ASP A 557 21.09 -18.73 -15.73
CA ASP A 557 22.50 -18.59 -15.31
C ASP A 557 23.36 -19.74 -15.87
N LEU A 558 22.82 -20.96 -15.81
CA LEU A 558 23.45 -22.18 -16.33
C LEU A 558 22.42 -23.12 -16.98
N LEU A 559 22.58 -23.39 -18.28
CA LEU A 559 21.86 -24.45 -18.98
C LEU A 559 22.68 -25.74 -18.93
N VAL A 560 22.15 -26.77 -18.27
CA VAL A 560 22.82 -28.05 -18.09
C VAL A 560 22.13 -29.10 -18.96
N GLN A 561 22.86 -29.69 -19.91
CA GLN A 561 22.38 -30.84 -20.67
C GLN A 561 22.76 -32.12 -19.93
N HIS A 562 21.79 -32.83 -19.36
CA HIS A 562 22.03 -34.10 -18.66
C HIS A 562 21.59 -35.29 -19.51
N ALA A 563 22.36 -36.37 -19.50
CA ALA A 563 22.09 -37.57 -20.30
C ALA A 563 20.75 -38.21 -19.97
N ASP A 564 20.36 -38.24 -18.70
CA ASP A 564 19.16 -38.92 -18.21
C ASP A 564 17.93 -38.01 -18.06
N PHE A 565 18.13 -36.69 -17.93
CA PHE A 565 17.05 -35.74 -17.58
C PHE A 565 16.80 -34.66 -18.64
N GLY A 566 17.61 -34.60 -19.70
CA GLY A 566 17.50 -33.57 -20.72
C GLY A 566 18.00 -32.19 -20.24
N PRO A 567 17.49 -31.09 -20.83
CA PRO A 567 17.91 -29.74 -20.50
C PRO A 567 17.34 -29.29 -19.14
N LEU A 568 18.23 -28.82 -18.26
CA LEU A 568 17.90 -28.29 -16.94
C LEU A 568 18.36 -26.83 -16.82
N ALA A 569 17.50 -25.97 -16.31
CA ALA A 569 17.84 -24.59 -16.00
C ALA A 569 18.31 -24.49 -14.55
N VAL A 570 19.56 -24.10 -14.33
CA VAL A 570 20.16 -23.97 -13.00
C VAL A 570 20.41 -22.49 -12.70
N GLU A 571 19.72 -21.97 -11.69
CA GLU A 571 19.85 -20.59 -11.18
C GLU A 571 20.89 -20.55 -10.04
N VAL A 572 21.87 -19.66 -10.14
CA VAL A 572 22.93 -19.46 -9.14
C VAL A 572 22.63 -18.22 -8.30
N ASP A 573 21.78 -18.41 -7.30
CA ASP A 573 21.19 -17.31 -6.55
C ASP A 573 22.16 -16.69 -5.53
N GLY A 574 22.61 -15.47 -5.84
CA GLY A 574 23.36 -14.63 -4.89
C GLY A 574 22.53 -14.20 -3.66
N PRO A 575 23.15 -13.59 -2.63
CA PRO A 575 22.44 -13.11 -1.44
C PRO A 575 21.26 -12.18 -1.77
N HIS A 576 21.38 -11.41 -2.85
CA HIS A 576 20.38 -10.47 -3.34
C HIS A 576 19.08 -11.09 -3.86
N HIS A 577 19.06 -12.41 -4.09
CA HIS A 577 17.88 -13.15 -4.55
C HIS A 577 16.97 -13.59 -3.41
N PHE A 578 17.46 -13.48 -2.17
CA PHE A 578 16.77 -13.92 -0.98
C PHE A 578 16.49 -12.75 -0.05
N THR A 579 15.46 -12.95 0.77
CA THR A 579 15.22 -12.19 1.97
C THR A 579 16.27 -12.54 3.02
N SER A 580 16.40 -11.72 4.05
CA SER A 580 17.25 -11.96 5.23
C SER A 580 16.84 -13.24 5.99
N GLU A 581 15.56 -13.63 5.91
CA GLU A 581 15.05 -14.90 6.41
C GLU A 581 15.33 -16.10 5.48
N GLY A 582 15.94 -15.85 4.31
CA GLY A 582 16.32 -16.89 3.34
C GLY A 582 15.22 -17.28 2.34
N ALA A 583 14.07 -16.61 2.35
CA ALA A 583 13.02 -16.83 1.35
C ALA A 583 13.36 -16.15 0.02
N PRO A 584 13.00 -16.68 -1.15
CA PRO A 584 13.25 -16.01 -2.42
C PRO A 584 12.44 -14.70 -2.55
N SER A 585 13.05 -13.66 -3.12
CA SER A 585 12.39 -12.38 -3.41
C SER A 585 11.22 -12.55 -4.40
N GLY A 586 10.33 -11.55 -4.49
CA GLY A 586 9.25 -11.55 -5.47
C GLY A 586 9.72 -11.74 -6.92
N ALA A 587 10.82 -11.09 -7.29
CA ALA A 587 11.43 -11.23 -8.62
C ALA A 587 11.97 -12.66 -8.86
N THR A 588 12.68 -13.22 -7.87
CA THR A 588 13.20 -14.59 -7.93
C THR A 588 12.08 -15.61 -8.05
N ARG A 589 10.99 -15.43 -7.28
CA ARG A 589 9.81 -16.30 -7.32
C ARG A 589 9.11 -16.23 -8.68
N LEU A 590 8.93 -15.01 -9.22
CA LEU A 590 8.32 -14.79 -10.51
C LEU A 590 9.13 -15.49 -11.61
N LYS A 591 10.43 -15.16 -11.76
CA LYS A 591 11.33 -15.77 -12.75
C LYS A 591 11.24 -17.30 -12.76
N ARG A 592 11.38 -17.93 -11.58
CA ARG A 592 11.30 -19.40 -11.45
C ARG A 592 9.93 -19.96 -11.82
N ARG A 593 8.84 -19.25 -11.50
CA ARG A 593 7.49 -19.69 -11.88
C ARG A 593 7.30 -19.62 -13.39
N GLN A 594 7.67 -18.51 -14.03
CA GLN A 594 7.45 -18.32 -15.47
C GLN A 594 8.31 -19.31 -16.27
N LEU A 595 9.58 -19.50 -15.90
CA LEU A 595 10.43 -20.52 -16.52
C LEU A 595 9.82 -21.92 -16.43
N ARG A 596 9.24 -22.30 -15.28
CA ARG A 596 8.54 -23.60 -15.14
C ARG A 596 7.29 -23.70 -15.99
N ALA A 597 6.49 -22.62 -16.05
CA ALA A 597 5.31 -22.58 -16.91
C ALA A 597 5.66 -22.69 -18.40
N LEU A 598 6.85 -22.22 -18.78
CA LEU A 598 7.44 -22.37 -20.12
C LEU A 598 8.07 -23.76 -20.35
N GLY A 599 7.91 -24.70 -19.41
CA GLY A 599 8.37 -26.09 -19.54
C GLY A 599 9.80 -26.34 -19.06
N TRP A 600 10.47 -25.36 -18.46
CA TRP A 600 11.82 -25.57 -17.92
C TRP A 600 11.78 -26.24 -16.55
N THR A 601 12.61 -27.27 -16.37
CA THR A 601 12.94 -27.76 -15.04
C THR A 601 13.96 -26.82 -14.40
N VAL A 602 13.52 -26.02 -13.42
CA VAL A 602 14.34 -24.99 -12.76
C VAL A 602 14.85 -25.47 -11.40
N LEU A 603 16.18 -25.59 -11.30
CA LEU A 603 16.94 -25.88 -10.09
C LEU A 603 17.60 -24.60 -9.56
N SER A 604 17.81 -24.53 -8.24
CA SER A 604 18.40 -23.36 -7.57
C SER A 604 19.63 -23.77 -6.78
N VAL A 605 20.68 -22.97 -6.87
CA VAL A 605 21.94 -23.10 -6.13
C VAL A 605 22.09 -21.84 -5.25
N PRO A 606 21.56 -21.84 -4.01
CA PRO A 606 21.67 -20.70 -3.11
C PRO A 606 23.11 -20.44 -2.68
N HIS A 607 23.54 -19.17 -2.63
CA HIS A 607 24.89 -18.81 -2.20
C HIS A 607 25.24 -19.33 -0.80
N SER A 608 24.27 -19.30 0.12
CA SER A 608 24.43 -19.69 1.52
C SER A 608 24.69 -21.19 1.64
N GLU A 609 23.98 -21.98 0.84
CA GLU A 609 24.14 -23.42 0.73
C GLU A 609 25.47 -23.81 0.08
N TRP A 610 25.85 -23.12 -0.99
CA TRP A 610 27.14 -23.32 -1.66
C TRP A 610 28.34 -23.00 -0.76
N ALA A 611 28.26 -21.87 -0.06
CA ALA A 611 29.35 -21.39 0.80
C ALA A 611 29.61 -22.32 2.00
N ARG A 612 28.57 -22.97 2.53
CA ARG A 612 28.69 -23.90 3.67
C ARG A 612 29.37 -25.22 3.32
N ARG A 613 29.54 -25.55 2.04
CA ARG A 613 30.04 -26.85 1.58
C ARG A 613 31.51 -26.75 1.13
N PRO A 614 32.43 -27.58 1.64
CA PRO A 614 33.80 -27.67 1.12
C PRO A 614 33.86 -28.47 -0.20
N GLU A 615 34.93 -28.32 -0.99
CA GLU A 615 35.29 -29.27 -2.07
C GLU A 615 35.76 -30.58 -1.39
N PRO A 616 35.25 -31.80 -1.65
CA PRO A 616 34.45 -32.34 -2.77
C PRO A 616 32.93 -32.48 -2.53
N ALA A 617 32.43 -32.08 -1.36
CA ALA A 617 31.00 -32.21 -1.01
C ALA A 617 30.07 -31.39 -1.94
N ARG A 618 30.60 -30.36 -2.62
CA ARG A 618 29.88 -29.58 -3.62
C ARG A 618 29.49 -30.41 -4.85
N ALA A 619 30.40 -31.20 -5.41
CA ALA A 619 30.12 -32.01 -6.60
C ALA A 619 29.06 -33.08 -6.32
N GLU A 620 29.13 -33.73 -5.15
CA GLU A 620 28.13 -34.72 -4.75
C GLU A 620 26.77 -34.07 -4.47
N TRP A 621 26.74 -32.90 -3.84
CA TRP A 621 25.50 -32.16 -3.65
C TRP A 621 24.89 -31.71 -4.98
N LEU A 622 25.69 -31.24 -5.94
CA LEU A 622 25.20 -30.90 -7.27
C LEU A 622 24.67 -32.14 -8.01
N ARG A 623 25.30 -33.30 -7.87
CA ARG A 623 24.77 -34.57 -8.39
C ARG A 623 23.40 -34.88 -7.80
N GLN A 624 23.23 -34.75 -6.48
CA GLN A 624 21.95 -34.95 -5.81
C GLN A 624 20.91 -33.93 -6.25
N LEU A 625 21.30 -32.66 -6.44
CA LEU A 625 20.43 -31.60 -6.94
C LEU A 625 19.94 -31.92 -8.35
N LEU A 626 20.82 -32.36 -9.26
CA LEU A 626 20.45 -32.81 -10.60
C LEU A 626 19.55 -34.05 -10.54
N ALA A 627 19.84 -35.02 -9.66
CA ALA A 627 18.99 -36.20 -9.48
C ALA A 627 17.61 -35.85 -8.91
N SER A 628 17.47 -34.77 -8.14
CA SER A 628 16.17 -34.29 -7.67
C SER A 628 15.27 -33.74 -8.79
N ALA A 629 15.84 -33.49 -9.98
CA ALA A 629 15.08 -33.17 -11.19
C ALA A 629 14.45 -34.41 -11.85
N ALA A 630 14.78 -35.63 -11.39
CA ALA A 630 14.13 -36.84 -11.88
C ALA A 630 12.62 -36.75 -11.59
N PRO A 631 11.74 -37.06 -12.57
CA PRO A 631 10.32 -37.14 -12.30
C PRO A 631 10.11 -38.20 -11.20
N GLY A 632 9.56 -37.80 -10.06
CA GLY A 632 9.08 -38.74 -9.05
C GLY A 632 8.04 -39.69 -9.65
N PRO A 633 7.62 -40.76 -8.93
CA PRO A 633 6.48 -41.57 -9.35
C PRO A 633 5.34 -40.62 -9.73
N PRO A 634 4.67 -40.84 -10.86
CA PRO A 634 3.78 -39.84 -11.43
C PRO A 634 2.81 -39.41 -10.35
N ALA A 635 2.79 -38.10 -10.07
CA ALA A 635 1.56 -37.52 -9.58
C ALA A 635 0.47 -37.98 -10.56
N PRO A 636 -0.69 -38.46 -10.09
CA PRO A 636 -1.75 -38.89 -10.99
C PRO A 636 -1.94 -37.78 -12.03
N PRO A 637 -1.94 -38.13 -13.33
CA PRO A 637 -1.95 -37.12 -14.38
C PRO A 637 -3.09 -36.13 -14.07
N PRO A 638 -2.89 -34.81 -14.21
CA PRO A 638 -4.04 -33.92 -14.30
C PRO A 638 -4.90 -34.50 -15.42
N ALA A 639 -6.14 -34.84 -15.07
CA ALA A 639 -7.04 -35.53 -16.00
C ALA A 639 -6.99 -34.78 -17.34
N PRO A 640 -6.86 -35.48 -18.48
CA PRO A 640 -6.96 -34.83 -19.78
C PRO A 640 -8.25 -34.02 -19.78
N PRO A 641 -8.29 -32.82 -20.42
CA PRO A 641 -9.54 -32.10 -20.56
C PRO A 641 -10.48 -33.05 -21.28
N ALA A 642 -11.47 -33.55 -20.55
CA ALA A 642 -12.40 -34.53 -21.05
C ALA A 642 -13.25 -33.84 -22.12
N ALA A 643 -12.82 -33.95 -23.37
CA ALA A 643 -13.68 -33.77 -24.51
C ALA A 643 -14.68 -34.94 -24.50
N CYS A 644 -15.80 -34.76 -23.79
CA CYS A 644 -17.17 -35.05 -24.22
C CYS A 644 -18.11 -35.01 -22.98
N GLY A 645 -18.97 -34.00 -22.90
CA GLY A 645 -20.31 -34.12 -22.30
C GLY A 645 -20.51 -34.06 -20.78
N ALA A 646 -19.54 -33.66 -19.95
CA ALA A 646 -19.77 -33.48 -18.50
C ALA A 646 -19.55 -32.04 -18.05
N ALA A 647 -20.51 -31.45 -17.33
CA ALA A 647 -20.39 -30.12 -16.74
C ALA A 647 -19.07 -29.98 -15.96
N SER A 648 -18.31 -28.90 -16.19
CA SER A 648 -17.07 -28.62 -15.45
C SER A 648 -17.36 -28.50 -13.95
N GLU A 649 -16.36 -28.68 -13.08
CA GLU A 649 -16.50 -28.46 -11.63
C GLU A 649 -17.15 -27.09 -11.32
N ALA A 650 -16.71 -26.05 -12.01
CA ALA A 650 -17.31 -24.72 -11.91
C ALA A 650 -18.79 -24.68 -12.35
N SER A 651 -19.16 -25.46 -13.37
CA SER A 651 -20.55 -25.57 -13.82
C SER A 651 -21.43 -26.35 -12.84
N ALA A 652 -20.90 -27.43 -12.25
CA ALA A 652 -21.57 -28.20 -11.22
C ALA A 652 -21.80 -27.35 -9.95
N LEU A 653 -20.78 -26.60 -9.52
CA LEU A 653 -20.88 -25.67 -8.40
C LEU A 653 -21.87 -24.53 -8.67
N ARG A 654 -21.93 -24.00 -9.89
CA ARG A 654 -22.95 -23.00 -10.29
C ARG A 654 -24.36 -23.57 -10.26
N ALA A 655 -24.57 -24.79 -10.75
CA ALA A 655 -25.88 -25.44 -10.71
C ALA A 655 -26.34 -25.65 -9.26
N VAL A 656 -25.44 -26.13 -8.39
CA VAL A 656 -25.71 -26.25 -6.95
C VAL A 656 -26.01 -24.88 -6.34
N ALA A 657 -25.18 -23.87 -6.57
CA ALA A 657 -25.42 -22.52 -6.05
C ALA A 657 -26.77 -21.94 -6.50
N ALA A 658 -27.16 -22.13 -7.77
CA ALA A 658 -28.44 -21.70 -8.29
C ALA A 658 -29.63 -22.40 -7.61
N ALA A 659 -29.54 -23.71 -7.36
CA ALA A 659 -30.57 -24.46 -6.66
C ALA A 659 -30.77 -23.99 -5.21
N PHE A 660 -29.75 -23.38 -4.61
CA PHE A 660 -29.80 -22.79 -3.27
C PHE A 660 -30.08 -21.28 -3.26
N ALA A 661 -30.17 -20.61 -4.41
CA ALA A 661 -30.34 -19.15 -4.48
C ALA A 661 -31.62 -18.64 -3.80
N GLN A 662 -32.66 -19.47 -3.74
CA GLN A 662 -33.97 -19.17 -3.12
C GLN A 662 -34.18 -19.91 -1.79
N VAL A 663 -33.15 -20.57 -1.24
CA VAL A 663 -33.24 -21.34 0.01
C VAL A 663 -32.60 -20.52 1.14
N ASP A 664 -33.44 -19.90 1.98
CA ASP A 664 -32.98 -19.25 3.22
C ASP A 664 -32.84 -20.28 4.35
N GLY A 665 -31.71 -21.00 4.39
CA GLY A 665 -31.48 -22.04 5.40
C GLY A 665 -31.42 -21.47 6.84
N TYR A 666 -30.86 -20.27 7.01
CA TYR A 666 -30.83 -19.60 8.32
C TYR A 666 -32.23 -19.23 8.81
N GLY A 667 -33.09 -18.70 7.94
CA GLY A 667 -34.49 -18.42 8.25
C GLY A 667 -35.29 -19.68 8.58
N VAL A 668 -35.16 -20.73 7.77
CA VAL A 668 -35.81 -22.03 8.00
C VAL A 668 -35.39 -22.62 9.34
N ALA A 669 -34.09 -22.61 9.67
CA ALA A 669 -33.59 -23.12 10.94
C ALA A 669 -34.07 -22.28 12.14
N ARG A 670 -34.11 -20.95 12.01
CA ARG A 670 -34.61 -20.05 13.07
C ARG A 670 -36.09 -20.31 13.35
N ASP A 671 -36.88 -20.49 12.31
CA ASP A 671 -38.31 -20.73 12.40
C ASP A 671 -38.64 -22.11 12.97
N ALA A 672 -37.87 -23.14 12.57
CA ALA A 672 -37.96 -24.48 13.15
C ALA A 672 -37.69 -24.47 14.66
N LYS A 673 -36.65 -23.76 15.10
CA LYS A 673 -36.34 -23.60 16.54
C LYS A 673 -37.39 -22.81 17.29
N ARG A 674 -37.97 -21.77 16.68
CA ARG A 674 -39.07 -21.00 17.29
C ARG A 674 -40.27 -21.93 17.57
N ARG A 675 -40.67 -22.75 16.59
CA ARG A 675 -41.77 -23.70 16.74
C ARG A 675 -41.51 -24.77 17.81
N GLN A 676 -40.27 -25.25 17.92
CA GLN A 676 -39.87 -26.18 19.01
C GLN A 676 -39.98 -25.54 20.41
N ARG A 677 -39.57 -24.27 20.53
CA ARG A 677 -39.73 -23.52 21.78
C ARG A 677 -41.20 -23.33 22.14
N GLU A 678 -42.05 -23.09 21.15
CA GLU A 678 -43.50 -22.95 21.32
C GLU A 678 -44.19 -24.28 21.69
N SER A 679 -43.65 -25.43 21.26
CA SER A 679 -44.21 -26.76 21.56
C SER A 679 -43.71 -27.39 22.87
N GLY A 680 -42.80 -26.73 23.60
CA GLY A 680 -42.25 -27.22 24.87
C GLY A 680 -41.30 -28.42 24.76
N VAL A 681 -40.94 -28.86 23.54
CA VAL A 681 -40.01 -29.97 23.28
C VAL A 681 -38.69 -29.38 22.80
N TYR A 682 -37.67 -29.41 23.66
CA TYR A 682 -36.36 -28.82 23.37
C TYR A 682 -35.36 -29.90 22.96
N LEU A 683 -34.79 -29.76 21.76
CA LEU A 683 -33.65 -30.54 21.32
C LEU A 683 -32.38 -29.71 21.59
N GLU A 684 -31.51 -30.21 22.47
CA GLU A 684 -30.22 -29.60 22.75
C GLU A 684 -29.26 -29.70 21.55
N GLY A 685 -28.35 -28.73 21.42
CA GLY A 685 -27.27 -28.77 20.41
C GLY A 685 -27.62 -28.30 19.00
N ILE A 686 -28.84 -27.85 18.72
CA ILE A 686 -29.21 -27.43 17.37
C ILE A 686 -28.76 -25.98 17.11
N GLN A 687 -27.55 -25.78 16.57
CA GLN A 687 -27.18 -24.56 15.84
C GLN A 687 -27.00 -24.87 14.35
N TYR A 688 -27.51 -23.98 13.51
CA TYR A 688 -27.49 -24.17 12.06
C TYR A 688 -26.47 -23.22 11.44
N GLY A 689 -25.63 -23.76 10.56
CA GLY A 689 -24.74 -23.00 9.71
C GLY A 689 -24.66 -23.63 8.34
N GLU A 690 -24.41 -22.82 7.32
CA GLU A 690 -24.34 -23.29 5.94
C GLU A 690 -22.91 -23.54 5.50
N VAL A 691 -22.69 -24.69 4.87
CA VAL A 691 -21.42 -24.96 4.19
C VAL A 691 -21.33 -24.13 2.92
N ASP A 692 -20.15 -23.57 2.63
CA ASP A 692 -19.87 -22.98 1.32
C ASP A 692 -19.53 -24.11 0.31
N PRO A 693 -20.22 -24.22 -0.84
CA PRO A 693 -19.99 -25.31 -1.79
C PRO A 693 -18.55 -25.42 -2.29
N SER A 694 -17.88 -24.28 -2.53
CA SER A 694 -16.49 -24.27 -3.00
C SER A 694 -15.52 -24.67 -1.89
N ALA A 695 -15.75 -24.21 -0.66
CA ALA A 695 -15.01 -24.65 0.51
C ALA A 695 -15.19 -26.16 0.75
N PHE A 696 -16.42 -26.67 0.62
CA PHE A 696 -16.71 -28.09 0.77
C PHE A 696 -16.07 -28.94 -0.34
N ALA A 697 -16.12 -28.49 -1.59
CA ALA A 697 -15.45 -29.13 -2.71
C ALA A 697 -13.95 -29.30 -2.45
N LYS A 698 -13.30 -28.24 -1.93
CA LYS A 698 -11.91 -28.29 -1.50
C LYS A 698 -11.67 -29.33 -0.40
N ALA A 699 -12.52 -29.35 0.64
CA ALA A 699 -12.41 -30.31 1.73
C ALA A 699 -12.61 -31.76 1.25
N LEU A 700 -13.57 -31.97 0.35
CA LEU A 700 -13.87 -33.26 -0.26
C LEU A 700 -12.70 -33.75 -1.15
N GLY A 701 -12.00 -32.83 -1.82
CA GLY A 701 -10.77 -33.15 -2.57
C GLY A 701 -9.65 -33.73 -1.69
N TRP A 702 -9.57 -33.39 -0.40
CA TRP A 702 -8.53 -33.92 0.51
C TRP A 702 -8.65 -35.41 0.76
N VAL A 703 -9.85 -35.96 0.65
CA VAL A 703 -10.13 -37.38 0.90
C VAL A 703 -10.17 -38.21 -0.38
N SER A 704 -10.02 -37.55 -1.55
CA SER A 704 -9.98 -38.17 -2.88
C SER A 704 -11.01 -39.31 -3.03
N PRO A 705 -12.32 -39.00 -3.10
CA PRO A 705 -13.36 -40.01 -3.23
C PRO A 705 -13.16 -40.85 -4.49
N ALA A 706 -13.31 -42.17 -4.38
CA ALA A 706 -13.23 -43.07 -5.52
C ALA A 706 -14.61 -43.25 -6.17
N ASP A 707 -14.61 -43.51 -7.48
CA ASP A 707 -15.84 -43.79 -8.23
C ASP A 707 -16.56 -45.02 -7.63
N GLY A 708 -17.88 -44.91 -7.44
CA GLY A 708 -18.72 -45.97 -6.88
C GLY A 708 -18.78 -46.02 -5.34
N GLU A 709 -17.99 -45.23 -4.62
CA GLU A 709 -18.09 -45.14 -3.16
C GLU A 709 -19.44 -44.56 -2.71
N ARG A 710 -19.73 -44.64 -1.41
CA ARG A 710 -20.91 -44.02 -0.80
C ARG A 710 -20.51 -42.80 0.03
N PHE A 711 -21.25 -41.71 -0.14
CA PHE A 711 -21.10 -40.48 0.64
C PHE A 711 -22.22 -40.36 1.66
N VAL A 712 -21.91 -40.02 2.91
CA VAL A 712 -22.92 -39.82 3.96
C VAL A 712 -22.67 -38.52 4.72
N ASP A 713 -23.69 -37.68 4.83
CA ASP A 713 -23.69 -36.43 5.59
C ASP A 713 -24.56 -36.52 6.84
N LEU A 714 -23.93 -36.39 8.01
CA LEU A 714 -24.56 -36.51 9.33
C LEU A 714 -24.97 -35.12 9.83
N GLY A 715 -26.27 -34.81 9.70
CA GLY A 715 -26.81 -33.48 9.96
C GLY A 715 -26.77 -32.61 8.70
N SER A 716 -27.36 -33.13 7.61
CA SER A 716 -27.20 -32.54 6.27
C SER A 716 -27.81 -31.15 6.09
N GLY A 717 -28.63 -30.69 7.03
CA GLY A 717 -29.24 -29.36 7.00
C GLY A 717 -30.11 -29.17 5.77
N THR A 718 -29.78 -28.18 4.94
CA THR A 718 -30.47 -27.95 3.66
C THR A 718 -29.92 -28.84 2.52
N GLY A 719 -29.06 -29.81 2.82
CA GLY A 719 -28.52 -30.76 1.83
C GLY A 719 -27.40 -30.20 0.95
N LYS A 720 -26.85 -29.03 1.29
CA LYS A 720 -25.87 -28.32 0.44
C LYS A 720 -24.56 -29.11 0.27
N ALA A 721 -24.05 -29.75 1.32
CA ALA A 721 -22.89 -30.65 1.21
C ALA A 721 -23.21 -31.90 0.37
N VAL A 722 -24.36 -32.53 0.61
CA VAL A 722 -24.84 -33.72 -0.15
C VAL A 722 -24.95 -33.45 -1.64
N LEU A 723 -25.60 -32.35 -2.02
CA LEU A 723 -25.79 -31.99 -3.42
C LEU A 723 -24.48 -31.54 -4.08
N THR A 724 -23.58 -30.90 -3.32
CA THR A 724 -22.22 -30.59 -3.80
C THR A 724 -21.42 -31.87 -4.06
N ALA A 725 -21.41 -32.82 -3.11
CA ALA A 725 -20.74 -34.11 -3.27
C ALA A 725 -21.30 -34.89 -4.47
N ALA A 726 -22.63 -34.94 -4.60
CA ALA A 726 -23.32 -35.62 -5.69
C ALA A 726 -23.09 -34.97 -7.06
N ALA A 727 -22.90 -33.65 -7.12
CA ALA A 727 -22.62 -32.94 -8.38
C ALA A 727 -21.15 -33.09 -8.84
N LEU A 728 -20.23 -33.27 -7.90
CA LEU A 728 -18.79 -33.30 -8.18
C LEU A 728 -18.23 -34.70 -8.44
N HIS A 729 -18.72 -35.72 -7.74
CA HIS A 729 -18.16 -37.07 -7.75
C HIS A 729 -19.19 -38.15 -8.09
N ARG A 730 -18.72 -39.27 -8.65
CA ARG A 730 -19.54 -40.41 -9.06
C ARG A 730 -19.76 -41.40 -7.91
N PHE A 731 -20.43 -40.96 -6.86
CA PHE A 731 -20.84 -41.86 -5.78
C PHE A 731 -21.93 -42.83 -6.25
N SER A 732 -21.93 -44.07 -5.76
CA SER A 732 -23.06 -44.99 -5.94
C SER A 732 -24.31 -44.47 -5.22
N CYS A 733 -24.14 -43.81 -4.08
CA CYS A 733 -25.19 -43.11 -3.37
C CYS A 733 -24.61 -41.96 -2.53
N ALA A 734 -25.24 -40.78 -2.58
CA ALA A 734 -24.98 -39.66 -1.68
C ALA A 734 -26.18 -39.47 -0.73
N THR A 735 -25.98 -39.78 0.54
CA THR A 735 -27.02 -39.78 1.57
C THR A 735 -26.86 -38.59 2.50
N GLY A 736 -27.92 -37.83 2.72
CA GLY A 736 -28.01 -36.80 3.77
C GLY A 736 -29.08 -37.17 4.78
N VAL A 737 -28.73 -37.16 6.07
CA VAL A 737 -29.70 -37.37 7.16
C VAL A 737 -29.84 -36.08 7.95
N GLU A 738 -31.07 -35.58 8.07
CA GLU A 738 -31.39 -34.34 8.80
C GLU A 738 -32.53 -34.57 9.80
N LEU A 739 -32.34 -34.10 11.03
CA LEU A 739 -33.30 -34.30 12.12
C LEU A 739 -34.49 -33.34 12.02
N LEU A 740 -34.27 -32.10 11.56
CA LEU A 740 -35.31 -31.09 11.44
C LEU A 740 -36.05 -31.20 10.10
N GLU A 741 -37.31 -31.63 10.18
CA GLU A 741 -38.21 -31.73 9.03
C GLU A 741 -38.23 -30.48 8.11
N PRO A 742 -38.25 -29.23 8.63
CA PRO A 742 -38.24 -28.05 7.75
C PRO A 742 -36.94 -27.89 6.94
N LEU A 743 -35.79 -28.27 7.49
CA LEU A 743 -34.50 -28.23 6.80
C LEU A 743 -34.40 -29.37 5.79
N HIS A 744 -34.85 -30.56 6.16
CA HIS A 744 -35.00 -31.69 5.24
C HIS A 744 -35.90 -31.33 4.04
N ALA A 745 -37.05 -30.70 4.27
CA ALA A 745 -37.94 -30.24 3.21
C ALA A 745 -37.26 -29.19 2.31
N ALA A 746 -36.40 -28.32 2.87
CA ALA A 746 -35.60 -27.39 2.07
C ALA A 746 -34.55 -28.11 1.21
N ALA A 747 -33.94 -29.18 1.72
CA ALA A 747 -33.04 -30.04 0.96
C ALA A 747 -33.74 -30.73 -0.22
N GLN A 748 -34.95 -31.24 0.00
CA GLN A 748 -35.76 -31.83 -1.07
C GLN A 748 -36.11 -30.80 -2.15
N ARG A 749 -36.47 -29.58 -1.78
CA ARG A 749 -36.71 -28.48 -2.74
C ARG A 749 -35.45 -28.14 -3.55
N ALA A 750 -34.29 -28.03 -2.90
CA ALA A 750 -33.02 -27.77 -3.58
C ALA A 750 -32.67 -28.92 -4.54
N ARG A 751 -32.87 -30.19 -4.14
CA ARG A 751 -32.68 -31.35 -5.01
C ARG A 751 -33.62 -31.35 -6.22
N ALA A 752 -34.87 -30.97 -6.04
CA ALA A 752 -35.86 -30.90 -7.12
C ALA A 752 -35.57 -29.74 -8.10
N ALA A 753 -34.96 -28.66 -7.62
CA ALA A 753 -34.50 -27.55 -8.46
C ALA A 753 -33.23 -27.87 -9.26
N LEU A 754 -32.52 -28.96 -8.92
CA LEU A 754 -31.36 -29.42 -9.68
C LEU A 754 -31.78 -30.36 -10.82
N PRO A 755 -31.36 -30.07 -12.07
CA PRO A 755 -31.57 -30.99 -13.17
C PRO A 755 -30.87 -32.33 -12.89
N PRO A 756 -31.47 -33.49 -13.23
CA PRO A 756 -30.83 -34.81 -13.04
C PRO A 756 -29.43 -34.91 -13.63
N GLU A 757 -29.20 -34.28 -14.78
CA GLU A 757 -27.92 -34.23 -15.49
C GLU A 757 -26.83 -33.40 -14.78
N ALA A 758 -27.21 -32.55 -13.82
CA ALA A 758 -26.24 -31.81 -12.99
C ALA A 758 -25.60 -32.68 -11.90
N LEU A 759 -26.11 -33.90 -11.67
CA LEU A 759 -25.59 -34.82 -10.68
C LEU A 759 -24.78 -35.94 -11.33
N ARG A 760 -23.64 -36.26 -10.71
CA ARG A 760 -22.74 -37.35 -11.10
C ARG A 760 -22.94 -38.60 -10.25
N ALA A 761 -23.48 -38.47 -9.04
CA ALA A 761 -23.85 -39.62 -8.21
C ALA A 761 -25.03 -40.37 -8.81
N ALA A 762 -24.99 -41.71 -8.74
CA ALA A 762 -26.04 -42.57 -9.28
C ALA A 762 -27.37 -42.42 -8.51
N GLU A 763 -27.30 -42.13 -7.22
CA GLU A 763 -28.46 -41.91 -6.36
C GLU A 763 -28.19 -40.80 -5.33
N VAL A 764 -29.21 -40.00 -5.02
CA VAL A 764 -29.19 -39.04 -3.90
C VAL A 764 -30.36 -39.35 -2.97
N ARG A 765 -30.05 -39.69 -1.71
CA ARG A 765 -31.04 -39.97 -0.66
C ARG A 765 -31.02 -38.85 0.37
N LEU A 766 -32.15 -38.16 0.52
CA LEU A 766 -32.35 -37.21 1.61
C LEU A 766 -33.33 -37.87 2.58
N LEU A 767 -32.92 -38.03 3.84
CA LEU A 767 -33.68 -38.73 4.88
C LEU A 767 -33.99 -37.77 6.03
N CYS A 768 -35.23 -37.81 6.53
CA CYS A 768 -35.62 -37.09 7.74
C CYS A 768 -35.50 -38.03 8.94
N GLY A 769 -34.59 -37.77 9.86
CA GLY A 769 -34.36 -38.62 11.02
C GLY A 769 -33.09 -38.31 11.80
N ASP A 770 -32.87 -39.07 12.86
CA ASP A 770 -31.66 -38.99 13.67
C ASP A 770 -30.48 -39.65 12.92
N ALA A 771 -29.48 -38.83 12.56
CA ALA A 771 -28.30 -39.28 11.85
C ALA A 771 -27.56 -40.41 12.57
N PHE A 772 -27.57 -40.45 13.92
CA PHE A 772 -26.88 -41.49 14.69
C PHE A 772 -27.68 -42.79 14.83
N LYS A 773 -28.95 -42.83 14.39
CA LYS A 773 -29.75 -44.06 14.27
C LYS A 773 -29.70 -44.66 12.85
N HIS A 774 -29.15 -43.93 11.89
CA HIS A 774 -28.88 -44.43 10.55
C HIS A 774 -27.57 -45.26 10.55
N PRO A 775 -27.46 -46.36 9.79
CA PRO A 775 -26.23 -47.19 9.70
C PRO A 775 -25.13 -46.53 8.85
N TRP A 776 -24.76 -45.29 9.19
CA TRP A 776 -23.81 -44.49 8.41
C TRP A 776 -22.38 -45.04 8.43
N ALA A 777 -22.00 -45.77 9.48
CA ALA A 777 -20.64 -46.30 9.62
C ALA A 777 -20.44 -47.53 8.71
N GLU A 778 -21.49 -48.32 8.52
CA GLU A 778 -21.49 -49.51 7.68
C GLU A 778 -21.71 -49.18 6.20
N GLU A 779 -22.38 -48.06 5.91
CA GLU A 779 -22.65 -47.61 4.54
C GLU A 779 -21.62 -46.64 3.96
N GLY A 780 -20.84 -45.93 4.78
CA GLY A 780 -20.00 -44.81 4.36
C GLY A 780 -18.60 -45.18 3.86
N GLY A 781 -18.28 -44.78 2.62
CA GLY A 781 -16.89 -44.70 2.13
C GLY A 781 -16.25 -43.34 2.41
N VAL A 782 -17.07 -42.27 2.33
CA VAL A 782 -16.73 -40.90 2.72
C VAL A 782 -17.84 -40.33 3.61
N VAL A 783 -17.50 -39.88 4.81
CA VAL A 783 -18.47 -39.34 5.79
C VAL A 783 -18.16 -37.86 6.07
N PHE A 784 -19.19 -37.03 6.15
CA PHE A 784 -19.10 -35.64 6.59
C PHE A 784 -19.96 -35.41 7.84
N CYS A 785 -19.42 -34.69 8.83
CA CYS A 785 -20.16 -34.31 10.02
C CYS A 785 -19.68 -32.97 10.58
N THR A 786 -20.60 -32.01 10.72
CA THR A 786 -20.28 -30.72 11.34
C THR A 786 -20.41 -30.82 12.86
N LEU A 787 -19.30 -30.66 13.60
CA LEU A 787 -19.31 -30.84 15.06
C LEU A 787 -19.77 -29.61 15.83
N THR A 788 -19.96 -28.48 15.16
CA THR A 788 -20.37 -27.23 15.81
C THR A 788 -21.72 -27.43 16.50
N CYS A 789 -21.73 -27.30 17.82
CA CYS A 789 -22.91 -27.44 18.69
C CYS A 789 -23.47 -28.85 18.87
N LEU A 790 -22.84 -29.90 18.36
CA LEU A 790 -23.13 -31.26 18.83
C LEU A 790 -22.83 -31.36 20.34
N THR A 791 -23.67 -32.10 21.08
CA THR A 791 -23.42 -32.38 22.50
C THR A 791 -22.21 -33.32 22.65
N ASP A 792 -21.59 -33.33 23.83
CA ASP A 792 -20.46 -34.23 24.08
C ASP A 792 -20.87 -35.71 23.95
N GLU A 793 -22.13 -36.06 24.23
CA GLU A 793 -22.70 -37.40 24.01
C GLU A 793 -22.76 -37.75 22.52
N ALA A 794 -23.17 -36.80 21.66
CA ALA A 794 -23.23 -36.99 20.22
C ALA A 794 -21.84 -37.11 19.60
N ILE A 795 -20.87 -36.31 20.06
CA ILE A 795 -19.46 -36.43 19.66
C ILE A 795 -18.90 -37.79 20.09
N ALA A 796 -19.17 -38.23 21.33
CA ALA A 796 -18.73 -39.54 21.79
C ALA A 796 -19.40 -40.69 21.02
N ALA A 797 -20.65 -40.53 20.57
CA ALA A 797 -21.33 -41.49 19.70
C ALA A 797 -20.71 -41.54 18.30
N LEU A 798 -20.32 -40.40 17.73
CA LEU A 798 -19.55 -40.31 16.49
C LEU A 798 -18.19 -41.02 16.62
N GLU A 799 -17.44 -40.74 17.69
CA GLU A 799 -16.13 -41.35 17.96
C GLU A 799 -16.23 -42.88 18.07
N ARG A 800 -17.23 -43.41 18.81
CA ARG A 800 -17.50 -44.85 18.87
C ARG A 800 -17.94 -45.42 17.51
N GLY A 801 -18.67 -44.65 16.71
CA GLY A 801 -19.09 -45.05 15.37
C GLY A 801 -17.92 -45.17 14.38
N CYS A 802 -16.89 -44.35 14.55
CA CYS A 802 -15.70 -44.38 13.68
C CYS A 802 -14.97 -45.73 13.72
N GLU A 803 -15.04 -46.46 14.83
CA GLU A 803 -14.42 -47.79 14.94
C GLU A 803 -15.04 -48.81 13.96
N ARG A 804 -16.33 -48.64 13.64
CA ARG A 804 -17.10 -49.51 12.72
C ARG A 804 -16.93 -49.13 11.25
N LEU A 805 -16.29 -48.00 10.94
CA LEU A 805 -15.98 -47.63 9.56
C LEU A 805 -15.02 -48.68 8.94
N PRO A 806 -15.19 -49.02 7.65
CA PRO A 806 -14.23 -49.84 6.93
C PRO A 806 -12.83 -49.22 6.96
N ARG A 807 -11.78 -50.06 7.01
CA ARG A 807 -10.40 -49.57 6.79
C ARG A 807 -10.29 -48.87 5.44
N GLY A 808 -9.65 -47.71 5.43
CA GLY A 808 -9.54 -46.83 4.25
C GLY A 808 -10.76 -45.94 4.02
N ALA A 809 -11.80 -45.99 4.85
CA ALA A 809 -12.88 -45.00 4.81
C ALA A 809 -12.37 -43.64 5.28
N ARG A 810 -12.95 -42.55 4.72
CA ARG A 810 -12.51 -41.19 5.01
C ARG A 810 -13.60 -40.39 5.71
N LEU A 811 -13.20 -39.56 6.67
CA LEU A 811 -14.11 -38.77 7.49
C LEU A 811 -13.67 -37.30 7.46
N ILE A 812 -14.60 -36.40 7.17
CA ILE A 812 -14.40 -34.95 7.26
C ILE A 812 -15.27 -34.42 8.41
N VAL A 813 -14.64 -33.73 9.35
CA VAL A 813 -15.33 -33.05 10.45
C VAL A 813 -14.91 -31.59 10.57
N THR A 814 -15.67 -30.81 11.34
CA THR A 814 -15.36 -29.40 11.58
C THR A 814 -15.13 -29.08 13.06
N THR A 815 -14.61 -27.89 13.36
CA THR A 815 -14.51 -27.28 14.70
C THR A 815 -13.41 -27.83 15.60
N ARG A 816 -13.33 -29.15 15.82
CA ARG A 816 -12.36 -29.76 16.75
C ARG A 816 -11.92 -31.16 16.30
N GLU A 817 -10.78 -31.59 16.83
CA GLU A 817 -10.26 -32.94 16.59
C GLU A 817 -11.09 -33.99 17.34
N LEU A 818 -11.28 -35.15 16.70
CA LEU A 818 -11.86 -36.34 17.33
C LEU A 818 -10.79 -37.13 18.07
N LYS A 819 -11.15 -37.71 19.21
CA LYS A 819 -10.29 -38.55 20.03
C LYS A 819 -10.48 -40.04 19.69
N CYS A 820 -10.33 -40.42 18.42
CA CYS A 820 -10.27 -41.84 18.01
C CYS A 820 -8.84 -42.27 17.68
N HIS A 821 -8.36 -43.33 18.35
CA HIS A 821 -7.09 -43.99 18.00
C HIS A 821 -7.12 -44.66 16.62
N CYS A 822 -8.33 -44.90 16.11
CA CYS A 822 -8.64 -45.59 14.88
C CYS A 822 -8.50 -44.72 13.61
N LEU A 823 -8.27 -43.42 13.77
CA LEU A 823 -8.24 -42.42 12.71
C LEU A 823 -6.85 -41.78 12.58
N ARG A 824 -6.37 -41.67 11.35
CA ARG A 824 -5.18 -40.89 10.99
C ARG A 824 -5.60 -39.56 10.39
N LEU A 825 -5.13 -38.46 10.97
CA LEU A 825 -5.37 -37.12 10.41
C LEU A 825 -4.62 -36.95 9.09
N LEU A 826 -5.36 -36.65 8.02
CA LEU A 826 -4.81 -36.37 6.69
C LEU A 826 -4.48 -34.88 6.52
N ARG A 827 -5.43 -34.01 6.89
CA ARG A 827 -5.31 -32.57 6.70
C ARG A 827 -6.20 -31.83 7.66
N ARG A 828 -5.78 -30.62 8.05
CA ARG A 828 -6.62 -29.65 8.75
C ARG A 828 -6.37 -28.26 8.20
N GLU A 829 -7.44 -27.51 7.97
CA GLU A 829 -7.35 -26.16 7.41
C GLU A 829 -8.60 -25.37 7.77
N LYS A 830 -8.47 -24.06 7.99
CA LYS A 830 -9.62 -23.20 8.26
C LYS A 830 -10.24 -22.78 6.93
N LEU A 831 -11.50 -23.17 6.68
CA LEU A 831 -12.21 -22.88 5.44
C LEU A 831 -13.47 -22.04 5.69
N PRO A 832 -13.95 -21.26 4.70
CA PRO A 832 -15.22 -20.54 4.78
C PRO A 832 -16.39 -21.44 5.18
N TYR A 833 -17.23 -20.94 6.09
CA TYR A 833 -18.45 -21.62 6.53
C TYR A 833 -19.45 -20.55 7.00
N GLY A 834 -20.55 -20.38 6.26
CA GLY A 834 -21.52 -19.31 6.49
C GLY A 834 -20.90 -17.92 6.46
N LYS A 835 -21.17 -17.10 7.49
CA LYS A 835 -20.64 -15.73 7.65
C LYS A 835 -19.21 -15.66 8.22
N GLY A 836 -18.53 -16.80 8.36
CA GLY A 836 -17.23 -16.90 8.99
C GLY A 836 -16.39 -18.05 8.42
N SER A 837 -15.64 -18.72 9.28
CA SER A 837 -14.84 -19.88 8.90
C SER A 837 -14.76 -20.90 10.03
N LEU A 838 -14.77 -22.19 9.68
CA LEU A 838 -14.56 -23.30 10.62
C LEU A 838 -13.24 -24.00 10.31
N LEU A 839 -12.63 -24.61 11.33
CA LEU A 839 -11.53 -25.55 11.13
C LEU A 839 -12.11 -26.85 10.55
N PHE A 840 -11.72 -27.23 9.34
CA PHE A 840 -12.05 -28.54 8.77
C PHE A 840 -10.90 -29.51 9.04
N LEU A 841 -11.22 -30.76 9.31
CA LEU A 841 -10.27 -31.83 9.57
C LEU A 841 -10.68 -33.07 8.78
N ALA A 842 -9.79 -33.57 7.95
CA ALA A 842 -9.97 -34.81 7.20
C ALA A 842 -9.16 -35.93 7.82
N TYR A 843 -9.77 -37.10 7.97
CA TYR A 843 -9.21 -38.30 8.55
C TYR A 843 -9.36 -39.49 7.60
N GLU A 844 -8.52 -40.49 7.79
CA GLU A 844 -8.61 -41.82 7.21
C GLU A 844 -8.68 -42.88 8.32
N ARG A 845 -9.54 -43.87 8.15
CA ARG A 845 -9.65 -45.02 9.05
C ARG A 845 -8.52 -46.02 8.81
N VAL A 846 -7.65 -46.23 9.81
CA VAL A 846 -6.44 -47.09 9.73
C VAL A 846 -6.52 -48.42 10.47
#